data_AF-A0A367YIF0-F1
#
_entry.id   AF-A0A367YIF0-F1
#
_cell.length_a   1.000
_cell.length_b   1.000
_cell.length_c   1.000
_cell.angle_alpha   90.00
_cell.angle_beta   90.00
_cell.angle_gamma   90.00
#
_symmetry.space_group_name_H-M   'P 1'
#
loop_
_entity.id
_entity.type
_entity.pdbx_description
1 polymer ?
#
loop_
_entity_poly.entity_id
_entity_poly.type
_entity_poly.pdbx_seq_one_letter_code
_entity_poly.pdbx_strand_id
1 'polypeptide(L)'
;MVLKSTSAGNVSIYQVSGTNVSRSLPDWIAKKRKRALKQDLEYQNRIELIQDFEFSEASNRIKVTPDGQFCMATGTYKPQIHVYDFENLSLKFERHTDCENVDFVILSNDWTKSVHLQNNRSIEFQTKGGIHYRSRIPKFGRSLCYNSVNCDLMVGAAGNELYRLNLEQGRFLNPYRLETELGCNSVDINKVHGLVSAGLEDGTVEFWDPRSKQRAGKLFINDQLGEDLEVSSVAFRNDGLNFACGTSNGKTLLYDLRTSTPSQVKDQGYGYAINKILWLQDSMNPNMVLSSDKRIAKIWDKDTGKPFASMEPTVDINDIVQVPGSGMFFMANEGIPMHTYYIPNLGPAPSWCSFLDNVTEELEEKPSDSIYSNYRFITRDEVTKLNLTHLIGSKVLRSYMHGFFIDTELYDKVNLISNPNSLRDQREREIRKKIEQERESRIRSTGGVKNTKIKVNKDLASRLEERVGGDVAESVINDDRFKEMFENPDFQVDEESHEYKQLNPVKSTTKDITSSGGRGLTAAEESDEERMNMNDNNGLDSEPEEESEEESEDEATKQENRARVEKELEKLRKKKEQDRKFKNEMKVLSKNNEVKQSAKNKESFRSQVKKLNKVAKPATNSDSRLQRHARGEAELTFIPKKKERTYKPKHDEDEDDGGKSDRGRTKQRFDGRRIASRNKFRGM
;
A
#
# COMPACT_ATOMS: atom_id res chain seq x y z
N MET A 1 6.34 -4.63 -5.61
CA MET A 1 6.42 -5.88 -4.83
C MET A 1 7.83 -6.42 -5.01
N VAL A 2 8.65 -6.47 -3.97
CA VAL A 2 10.06 -6.88 -4.11
C VAL A 2 10.40 -7.84 -2.97
N LEU A 3 10.46 -9.14 -3.28
CA LEU A 3 11.10 -10.11 -2.41
C LEU A 3 12.61 -10.00 -2.62
N LYS A 4 13.39 -9.94 -1.53
CA LYS A 4 14.84 -9.98 -1.66
C LYS A 4 15.25 -11.42 -1.90
N SER A 5 15.75 -11.70 -3.10
CA SER A 5 16.39 -12.97 -3.43
C SER A 5 17.86 -12.91 -3.01
N THR A 6 18.29 -13.82 -2.15
CA THR A 6 19.71 -14.14 -1.98
C THR A 6 20.00 -15.32 -2.88
N SER A 7 20.86 -15.15 -3.88
CA SER A 7 21.32 -16.27 -4.69
C SER A 7 22.49 -16.93 -3.96
N ALA A 8 22.30 -18.19 -3.56
CA ALA A 8 23.36 -19.03 -3.04
C ALA A 8 23.43 -20.29 -3.90
N GLY A 9 24.50 -20.42 -4.71
CA GLY A 9 24.77 -21.62 -5.49
C GLY A 9 23.79 -21.89 -6.65
N ASN A 10 23.63 -20.93 -7.58
CA ASN A 10 22.70 -21.00 -8.73
C ASN A 10 21.21 -21.19 -8.36
N VAL A 11 20.87 -21.21 -7.07
CA VAL A 11 19.50 -21.34 -6.58
C VAL A 11 19.08 -20.03 -5.92
N SER A 12 17.93 -19.51 -6.34
CA SER A 12 17.30 -18.33 -5.74
C SER A 12 16.62 -18.71 -4.43
N ILE A 13 16.97 -18.00 -3.36
CA ILE A 13 16.34 -18.15 -2.04
C ILE A 13 15.61 -16.86 -1.74
N TYR A 14 14.32 -16.92 -1.47
CA TYR A 14 13.49 -15.76 -1.18
C TYR A 14 13.24 -15.66 0.31
N GLN A 15 13.60 -14.53 0.89
CA GLN A 15 13.18 -14.19 2.25
C GLN A 15 11.86 -13.45 2.18
N VAL A 16 10.81 -14.00 2.78
CA VAL A 16 9.44 -13.46 2.67
C VAL A 16 9.10 -12.62 3.89
N SER A 17 9.38 -13.14 5.09
CA SER A 17 9.32 -12.39 6.34
C SER A 17 10.70 -12.30 6.97
N GLY A 18 11.04 -11.13 7.50
CA GLY A 18 12.21 -10.95 8.34
C GLY A 18 12.82 -9.58 8.32
N THR A 19 13.93 -9.44 9.05
CA THR A 19 14.65 -8.17 9.27
C THR A 19 15.07 -7.46 7.99
N ASN A 20 15.35 -8.21 6.93
CA ASN A 20 15.74 -7.64 5.62
C ASN A 20 14.56 -7.10 4.82
N VAL A 21 13.34 -7.61 5.06
CA VAL A 21 12.10 -7.23 4.36
C VAL A 21 11.38 -6.11 5.11
N SER A 22 11.44 -6.13 6.45
CA SER A 22 10.91 -5.08 7.30
C SER A 22 12.02 -4.47 8.13
N ARG A 23 12.36 -3.20 7.88
CA ARG A 23 12.99 -2.37 8.92
C ARG A 23 12.02 -2.32 10.09
N SER A 24 12.32 -3.05 11.16
CA SER A 24 11.53 -3.07 12.39
C SER A 24 11.67 -1.71 13.07
N LEU A 25 10.83 -0.76 12.67
CA LEU A 25 10.64 0.45 13.45
C LEU A 25 10.00 0.03 14.78
N PRO A 26 10.46 0.58 15.92
CA PRO A 26 9.77 0.38 17.18
C PRO A 26 8.29 0.68 17.03
N ASP A 27 7.47 -0.18 17.62
CA ASP A 27 6.04 -0.27 17.35
C ASP A 27 5.29 1.05 17.63
N TRP A 28 5.77 1.83 18.61
CA TRP A 28 5.27 3.16 18.95
C TRP A 28 5.64 4.25 17.92
N ILE A 29 6.79 4.14 17.25
CA ILE A 29 7.22 5.04 16.16
C ILE A 29 6.41 4.74 14.90
N ALA A 30 6.23 3.45 14.57
CA ALA A 30 5.39 3.03 13.46
C ALA A 30 3.97 3.58 13.64
N LYS A 31 3.38 3.45 14.84
CA LYS A 31 2.05 4.02 15.19
C LYS A 31 1.98 5.54 15.02
N LYS A 32 3.01 6.30 15.42
CA LYS A 32 3.06 7.77 15.24
C LYS A 32 3.24 8.18 13.77
N ARG A 33 4.01 7.42 12.98
CA ARG A 33 4.35 7.74 11.59
C ARG A 33 3.49 7.02 10.55
N LYS A 34 2.43 6.29 10.93
CA LYS A 34 1.55 5.55 9.99
C LYS A 34 1.10 6.39 8.77
N ARG A 35 0.83 7.69 8.96
CA ARG A 35 0.42 8.57 7.85
C ARG A 35 1.55 8.91 6.88
N ALA A 36 2.78 9.04 7.38
CA ALA A 36 3.97 9.29 6.55
C ALA A 36 4.46 8.00 5.86
N LEU A 37 4.41 6.86 6.57
CA LEU A 37 4.78 5.54 6.04
C LEU A 37 3.87 5.08 4.90
N LYS A 38 2.60 5.54 4.85
CA LYS A 38 1.71 5.30 3.70
C LYS A 38 2.24 5.85 2.39
N GLN A 39 3.14 6.84 2.40
CA GLN A 39 3.75 7.38 1.18
C GLN A 39 5.05 6.66 0.80
N ASP A 40 5.55 5.78 1.67
CA ASP A 40 6.78 5.03 1.43
C ASP A 40 6.50 3.83 0.52
N LEU A 41 7.24 3.72 -0.58
CA LEU A 41 7.10 2.67 -1.57
C LEU A 41 7.51 1.30 -1.01
N GLU A 42 8.46 1.25 -0.08
CA GLU A 42 8.90 0.01 0.57
C GLU A 42 7.83 -0.52 1.53
N TYR A 43 7.11 0.38 2.21
CA TYR A 43 6.00 0.01 3.10
C TYR A 43 4.76 -0.44 2.31
N GLN A 44 4.45 0.20 1.18
CA GLN A 44 3.33 -0.21 0.32
C GLN A 44 3.57 -1.56 -0.37
N ASN A 45 4.82 -1.87 -0.69
CA ASN A 45 5.20 -3.10 -1.40
C ASN A 45 5.58 -4.27 -0.47
N ARG A 46 5.48 -4.09 0.85
CA ARG A 46 5.82 -5.12 1.82
C ARG A 46 4.80 -6.27 1.75
N ILE A 47 5.32 -7.48 1.70
CA ILE A 47 4.53 -8.71 1.83
C ILE A 47 4.67 -9.16 3.28
N GLU A 48 3.54 -9.31 3.97
CA GLU A 48 3.45 -10.05 5.23
C GLU A 48 2.57 -11.26 4.93
N LEU A 49 3.18 -12.47 4.92
CA LEU A 49 2.44 -13.71 4.64
C LEU A 49 1.44 -14.01 5.75
N ILE A 50 1.93 -14.02 6.99
CA ILE A 50 1.15 -14.30 8.19
C ILE A 50 1.13 -13.02 9.00
N GLN A 51 -0.08 -12.56 9.31
CA GLN A 51 -0.28 -11.38 10.14
C GLN A 51 0.19 -11.68 11.57
N ASP A 52 0.91 -10.70 12.17
CA ASP A 52 1.44 -10.76 13.54
C ASP A 52 2.42 -11.94 13.75
N PHE A 53 3.20 -12.27 12.72
CA PHE A 53 4.27 -13.27 12.77
C PHE A 53 5.56 -12.72 13.41
N GLU A 54 5.41 -12.16 14.60
CA GLU A 54 6.48 -11.54 15.37
C GLU A 54 6.33 -11.80 16.88
N PHE A 55 7.45 -11.72 17.61
CA PHE A 55 7.50 -11.67 19.06
C PHE A 55 8.15 -10.36 19.50
N SER A 56 7.86 -9.86 20.71
CA SER A 56 8.39 -8.55 21.12
C SER A 56 9.91 -8.51 21.32
N GLU A 57 10.54 -9.65 21.56
CA GLU A 57 12.00 -9.74 21.72
C GLU A 57 12.59 -10.82 20.83
N ALA A 58 12.35 -12.09 21.16
CA ALA A 58 12.92 -13.24 20.47
C ALA A 58 11.96 -14.44 20.47
N SER A 59 12.26 -15.40 19.58
CA SER A 59 11.57 -16.67 19.45
C SER A 59 12.51 -17.85 19.73
N ASN A 60 12.02 -18.87 20.44
CA ASN A 60 12.83 -20.01 20.86
C ASN A 60 12.69 -21.19 19.92
N ARG A 61 11.46 -21.69 19.75
CA ARG A 61 11.15 -22.90 19.01
C ARG A 61 9.93 -22.66 18.14
N ILE A 62 9.91 -23.32 16.98
CA ILE A 62 8.79 -23.30 16.06
C ILE A 62 8.53 -24.71 15.57
N LYS A 63 7.27 -25.13 15.52
CA LYS A 63 6.87 -26.42 14.98
C LYS A 63 5.60 -26.27 14.16
N VAL A 64 5.65 -26.85 12.97
CA VAL A 64 4.50 -27.00 12.09
C VAL A 64 3.81 -28.31 12.43
N THR A 65 2.50 -28.28 12.31
CA THR A 65 1.63 -29.40 12.64
C THR A 65 1.65 -30.43 11.51
N PRO A 66 1.48 -31.74 11.80
CA PRO A 66 1.51 -32.77 10.76
C PRO A 66 0.53 -32.53 9.61
N ASP A 67 -0.62 -31.90 9.87
CA ASP A 67 -1.60 -31.55 8.85
C ASP A 67 -1.18 -30.36 7.98
N GLY A 68 -0.13 -29.63 8.36
CA GLY A 68 0.41 -28.50 7.60
C GLY A 68 -0.49 -27.26 7.57
N GLN A 69 -1.53 -27.20 8.42
CA GLN A 69 -2.48 -26.08 8.53
C GLN A 69 -2.16 -25.10 9.67
N PHE A 70 -1.46 -25.55 10.70
CA PHE A 70 -1.16 -24.73 11.86
C PHE A 70 0.35 -24.70 12.16
N CYS A 71 0.80 -23.57 12.69
CA CYS A 71 2.14 -23.41 13.25
C CYS A 71 2.03 -23.02 14.72
N MET A 72 2.88 -23.60 15.55
CA MET A 72 3.05 -23.17 16.93
C MET A 72 4.46 -22.61 17.10
N ALA A 73 4.57 -21.43 17.70
CA ALA A 73 5.83 -20.79 18.01
C ALA A 73 5.84 -20.37 19.49
N THR A 74 7.02 -20.36 20.10
CA THR A 74 7.22 -19.94 21.50
C THR A 74 8.14 -18.74 21.56
N GLY A 75 7.73 -17.71 22.30
CA GLY A 75 8.51 -16.48 22.53
C GLY A 75 9.12 -16.38 23.92
N THR A 76 10.10 -15.48 24.05
CA THR A 76 10.84 -15.22 25.30
C THR A 76 10.08 -14.29 26.24
N TYR A 77 9.59 -13.15 25.74
CA TYR A 77 9.01 -12.07 26.54
C TYR A 77 7.69 -11.57 25.96
N LYS A 78 6.63 -11.42 26.78
CA LYS A 78 6.40 -12.27 27.96
C LYS A 78 6.41 -13.73 27.49
N PRO A 79 6.81 -14.72 28.31
CA PRO A 79 6.82 -16.10 27.87
C PRO A 79 5.43 -16.47 27.34
N GLN A 80 5.35 -16.75 26.03
CA GLN A 80 4.08 -16.92 25.36
C GLN A 80 4.18 -17.90 24.20
N ILE A 81 3.04 -18.48 23.86
CA ILE A 81 2.83 -19.41 22.78
C ILE A 81 1.91 -18.72 21.78
N HIS A 82 2.35 -18.67 20.53
CA HIS A 82 1.56 -18.20 19.40
C HIS A 82 1.18 -19.41 18.55
N VAL A 83 -0.11 -19.54 18.29
CA VAL A 83 -0.62 -20.50 17.31
C VAL A 83 -1.12 -19.74 16.11
N TYR A 84 -0.53 -20.00 14.95
CA TYR A 84 -0.89 -19.42 13.68
C TYR A 84 -1.75 -20.39 12.89
N ASP A 85 -2.76 -19.83 12.23
CA ASP A 85 -3.66 -20.54 11.34
C ASP A 85 -3.31 -20.14 9.90
N PHE A 86 -2.85 -21.10 9.10
CA PHE A 86 -2.38 -20.81 7.75
C PHE A 86 -3.51 -20.56 6.76
N GLU A 87 -4.71 -21.13 6.96
CA GLU A 87 -5.84 -20.85 6.09
C GLU A 87 -6.32 -19.40 6.24
N ASN A 88 -6.26 -18.88 7.47
CA ASN A 88 -6.64 -17.50 7.79
C ASN A 88 -5.48 -16.51 7.72
N LEU A 89 -4.24 -17.00 7.54
CA LEU A 89 -3.00 -16.20 7.50
C LEU A 89 -2.84 -15.28 8.72
N SER A 90 -3.29 -15.70 9.90
CA SER A 90 -3.29 -14.85 11.08
C SER A 90 -2.98 -15.62 12.35
N LEU A 91 -2.64 -14.89 13.41
CA LEU A 91 -2.58 -15.43 14.75
C LEU A 91 -3.98 -15.93 15.17
N LYS A 92 -4.09 -17.20 15.59
CA LYS A 92 -5.32 -17.80 16.10
C LYS A 92 -5.56 -17.39 17.55
N PHE A 93 -4.52 -17.53 18.38
CA PHE A 93 -4.51 -17.04 19.75
C PHE A 93 -3.07 -16.94 20.26
N GLU A 94 -2.91 -16.10 21.27
CA GLU A 94 -1.73 -16.07 22.13
C GLU A 94 -2.07 -16.62 23.52
N ARG A 95 -1.15 -17.39 24.11
CA ARG A 95 -1.23 -17.83 25.50
C ARG A 95 0.05 -17.50 26.21
N HIS A 96 -0.05 -16.95 27.40
CA HIS A 96 1.10 -16.69 28.24
C HIS A 96 1.41 -17.93 29.09
N THR A 97 2.68 -18.27 29.20
CA THR A 97 3.20 -19.30 30.11
C THR A 97 3.92 -18.64 31.28
N ASP A 98 4.03 -19.35 32.41
CA ASP A 98 4.70 -18.78 33.59
C ASP A 98 6.21 -18.67 33.40
N CYS A 99 6.78 -19.57 32.61
CA CYS A 99 8.21 -19.66 32.33
C CYS A 99 8.44 -19.86 30.85
N GLU A 100 9.66 -19.54 30.45
CA GLU A 100 10.15 -19.74 29.09
C GLU A 100 10.20 -21.22 28.71
N ASN A 101 9.79 -21.52 27.48
CA ASN A 101 9.78 -22.86 26.92
C ASN A 101 11.14 -23.15 26.25
N VAL A 102 11.72 -24.30 26.57
CA VAL A 102 12.98 -24.80 25.99
C VAL A 102 12.72 -25.64 24.74
N ASP A 103 11.76 -26.57 24.85
CA ASP A 103 11.29 -27.41 23.75
C ASP A 103 9.80 -27.71 23.95
N PHE A 104 9.10 -28.06 22.89
CA PHE A 104 7.69 -28.46 22.97
C PHE A 104 7.35 -29.43 21.85
N VAL A 105 6.40 -30.34 22.03
CA VAL A 105 5.94 -31.25 20.98
C VAL A 105 4.43 -31.20 20.85
N ILE A 106 3.96 -31.29 19.61
CA ILE A 106 2.55 -31.37 19.27
C ILE A 106 2.18 -32.86 19.23
N LEU A 107 1.18 -33.26 20.03
CA LEU A 107 0.77 -34.66 20.16
C LEU A 107 -0.32 -35.06 19.16
N SER A 108 -1.12 -34.09 18.73
CA SER A 108 -2.21 -34.26 17.78
C SER A 108 -1.79 -33.75 16.40
N ASN A 109 -2.52 -34.12 15.36
CA ASN A 109 -2.23 -33.62 14.02
C ASN A 109 -2.50 -32.10 13.85
N ASP A 110 -3.44 -31.54 14.63
CA ASP A 110 -3.86 -30.13 14.51
C ASP A 110 -3.02 -29.12 15.33
N TRP A 111 -3.06 -29.19 16.67
CA TRP A 111 -2.40 -28.32 17.68
C TRP A 111 -3.10 -28.47 19.04
N THR A 112 -4.28 -29.10 19.02
CA THR A 112 -5.23 -29.20 20.14
C THR A 112 -4.66 -29.80 21.41
N LYS A 113 -3.59 -30.59 21.30
CA LYS A 113 -2.82 -31.17 22.40
C LYS A 113 -1.35 -30.90 22.13
N SER A 114 -0.72 -30.15 23.02
CA SER A 114 0.71 -29.87 22.98
C SER A 114 1.33 -30.05 24.36
N VAL A 115 2.62 -30.39 24.37
CA VAL A 115 3.40 -30.58 25.58
C VAL A 115 4.57 -29.63 25.53
N HIS A 116 4.75 -28.83 26.57
CA HIS A 116 5.82 -27.84 26.66
C HIS A 116 6.77 -28.20 27.79
N LEU A 117 8.06 -28.22 27.50
CA LEU A 117 9.12 -28.34 28.48
C LEU A 117 9.62 -26.94 28.84
N GLN A 118 9.46 -26.58 30.10
CA GLN A 118 9.87 -25.28 30.62
C GLN A 118 11.25 -25.32 31.28
N ASN A 119 11.88 -24.16 31.34
CA ASN A 119 13.18 -23.98 31.98
C ASN A 119 13.16 -24.33 33.48
N ASN A 120 12.01 -24.18 34.16
CA ASN A 120 11.85 -24.48 35.59
C ASN A 120 11.69 -25.99 35.92
N ARG A 121 12.01 -26.89 34.98
CA ARG A 121 11.86 -28.37 35.08
C ARG A 121 10.42 -28.87 35.04
N SER A 122 9.46 -28.00 34.72
CA SER A 122 8.08 -28.41 34.59
C SER A 122 7.73 -28.76 33.15
N ILE A 123 6.86 -29.76 33.01
CA ILE A 123 6.19 -30.09 31.75
C ILE A 123 4.77 -29.57 31.87
N GLU A 124 4.36 -28.73 30.92
CA GLU A 124 2.98 -28.28 30.79
C GLU A 124 2.25 -29.02 29.69
N PHE A 125 1.11 -29.60 30.03
CA PHE A 125 0.17 -30.18 29.09
C PHE A 125 -0.87 -29.12 28.73
N GLN A 126 -0.90 -28.73 27.47
CA GLN A 126 -1.85 -27.76 26.96
C GLN A 126 -2.89 -28.42 26.06
N THR A 127 -4.12 -27.95 26.20
CA THR A 127 -5.26 -28.37 25.39
C THR A 127 -5.91 -27.16 24.73
N LYS A 128 -7.00 -27.34 23.99
CA LYS A 128 -7.84 -26.24 23.48
C LYS A 128 -8.29 -25.27 24.59
N GLY A 129 -8.52 -25.75 25.81
CA GLY A 129 -8.97 -24.94 26.95
C GLY A 129 -7.86 -24.21 27.72
N GLY A 130 -6.59 -24.35 27.31
CA GLY A 130 -5.44 -23.83 28.05
C GLY A 130 -4.67 -24.93 28.77
N ILE A 131 -4.12 -24.61 29.94
CA ILE A 131 -3.31 -25.54 30.73
C ILE A 131 -4.22 -26.62 31.32
N HIS A 132 -3.97 -27.87 30.95
CA HIS A 132 -4.69 -29.03 31.49
C HIS A 132 -4.00 -29.57 32.75
N TYR A 133 -2.68 -29.73 32.69
CA TYR A 133 -1.91 -30.27 33.81
C TYR A 133 -0.46 -29.80 33.76
N ARG A 134 0.18 -29.74 34.92
CA ARG A 134 1.62 -29.45 35.05
C ARG A 134 2.29 -30.55 35.84
N SER A 135 3.27 -31.20 35.22
CA SER A 135 4.13 -32.20 35.86
C SER A 135 5.52 -31.63 36.10
N ARG A 136 6.30 -32.22 36.99
CA ARG A 136 7.67 -31.79 37.28
C ARG A 136 8.64 -32.95 37.16
N ILE A 137 9.79 -32.68 36.54
CA ILE A 137 10.91 -33.62 36.39
C ILE A 137 11.98 -33.30 37.45
N PRO A 138 12.74 -34.29 37.95
CA PRO A 138 13.79 -34.06 38.94
C PRO A 138 14.91 -33.11 38.47
N LYS A 139 15.36 -33.28 37.21
CA LYS A 139 16.48 -32.54 36.60
C LYS A 139 16.01 -31.56 35.52
N PHE A 140 16.91 -30.67 35.08
CA PHE A 140 16.66 -29.74 33.98
C PHE A 140 16.56 -30.49 32.65
N GLY A 141 15.44 -30.34 31.96
CA GLY A 141 15.23 -30.93 30.65
C GLY A 141 15.84 -30.06 29.56
N ARG A 142 16.47 -30.69 28.56
CA ARG A 142 17.05 -30.04 27.37
C ARG A 142 16.21 -30.29 26.11
N SER A 143 15.69 -31.50 25.93
CA SER A 143 14.92 -31.89 24.75
C SER A 143 13.74 -32.81 25.10
N LEU A 144 12.73 -32.81 24.24
CA LEU A 144 11.50 -33.57 24.44
C LEU A 144 11.06 -34.23 23.14
N CYS A 145 10.75 -35.53 23.22
CA CYS A 145 10.26 -36.31 22.09
C CYS A 145 9.06 -37.19 22.49
N TYR A 146 8.13 -37.41 21.57
CA TYR A 146 6.93 -38.21 21.79
C TYR A 146 6.92 -39.44 20.90
N ASN A 147 6.70 -40.61 21.50
CA ASN A 147 6.48 -41.85 20.77
C ASN A 147 4.98 -42.07 20.56
N SER A 148 4.53 -42.06 19.31
CA SER A 148 3.13 -42.31 18.96
C SER A 148 2.69 -43.76 19.17
N VAL A 149 3.62 -44.72 19.16
CA VAL A 149 3.29 -46.17 19.26
C VAL A 149 2.96 -46.58 20.70
N ASN A 150 3.78 -46.14 21.66
CA ASN A 150 3.62 -46.50 23.07
C ASN A 150 2.93 -45.41 23.90
N CYS A 151 2.63 -44.26 23.29
CA CYS A 151 2.21 -43.04 23.99
C CYS A 151 3.18 -42.61 25.10
N ASP A 152 4.47 -42.88 24.92
CA ASP A 152 5.53 -42.52 25.86
C ASP A 152 6.13 -41.17 25.45
N LEU A 153 6.18 -40.23 26.40
CA LEU A 153 6.91 -38.98 26.30
C LEU A 153 8.31 -39.17 26.89
N MET A 154 9.33 -38.96 26.06
CA MET A 154 10.73 -39.07 26.43
C MET A 154 11.30 -37.67 26.64
N VAL A 155 11.97 -37.44 27.78
CA VAL A 155 12.58 -36.15 28.10
C VAL A 155 14.07 -36.33 28.40
N GLY A 156 14.90 -35.77 27.53
CA GLY A 156 16.34 -35.66 27.73
C GLY A 156 16.63 -34.60 28.78
N ALA A 157 17.42 -34.95 29.78
CA ALA A 157 17.74 -34.07 30.89
C ALA A 157 19.25 -34.00 31.16
N ALA A 158 19.63 -33.00 31.95
CA ALA A 158 20.95 -32.90 32.54
C ALA A 158 21.12 -34.00 33.60
N GLY A 159 22.02 -34.95 33.33
CA GLY A 159 22.33 -36.10 34.18
C GLY A 159 22.17 -37.46 33.47
N ASN A 160 22.34 -38.52 34.25
CA ASN A 160 22.43 -39.90 33.77
C ASN A 160 21.08 -40.57 33.43
N GLU A 161 20.00 -39.82 33.34
CA GLU A 161 18.66 -40.38 33.22
C GLU A 161 17.87 -39.75 32.08
N LEU A 162 17.36 -40.59 31.19
CA LEU A 162 16.39 -40.23 30.19
C LEU A 162 14.99 -40.57 30.73
N TYR A 163 14.22 -39.54 31.07
CA TYR A 163 12.93 -39.72 31.72
C TYR A 163 11.86 -40.15 30.74
N ARG A 164 11.02 -41.10 31.17
CA ARG A 164 9.89 -41.60 30.40
C ARG A 164 8.59 -41.38 31.16
N LEU A 165 7.65 -40.70 30.51
CA LEU A 165 6.33 -40.44 31.04
C LEU A 165 5.30 -41.05 30.09
N ASN A 166 4.56 -42.05 30.54
CA ASN A 166 3.52 -42.66 29.71
C ASN A 166 2.24 -41.81 29.81
N LEU A 167 1.74 -41.33 28.67
CA LEU A 167 0.58 -40.45 28.60
C LEU A 167 -0.75 -41.22 28.66
N GLU A 168 -0.76 -42.50 28.33
CA GLU A 168 -1.95 -43.36 28.45
C GLU A 168 -2.24 -43.68 29.92
N GLN A 169 -1.21 -44.04 30.67
CA GLN A 169 -1.31 -44.38 32.10
C GLN A 169 -1.18 -43.16 33.02
N GLY A 170 -0.61 -42.06 32.53
CA GLY A 170 -0.37 -40.84 33.31
C GLY A 170 0.69 -40.99 34.41
N ARG A 171 1.65 -41.92 34.25
CA ARG A 171 2.69 -42.20 35.26
C ARG A 171 4.10 -42.10 34.68
N PHE A 172 5.06 -41.80 35.56
CA PHE A 172 6.47 -41.99 35.24
C PHE A 172 6.77 -43.48 35.18
N LEU A 173 7.44 -43.88 34.11
CA LEU A 173 8.02 -45.21 33.97
C LEU A 173 9.48 -45.16 34.41
N ASN A 174 10.09 -46.33 34.62
CA ASN A 174 11.51 -46.40 34.92
C ASN A 174 12.31 -45.68 33.81
N PRO A 175 13.19 -44.73 34.17
CA PRO A 175 13.99 -44.00 33.21
C PRO A 175 15.06 -44.91 32.59
N TYR A 176 15.53 -44.55 31.40
CA TYR A 176 16.73 -45.18 30.85
C TYR A 176 17.96 -44.59 31.53
N ARG A 177 18.81 -45.45 32.08
CA ARG A 177 20.08 -45.07 32.67
C ARG A 177 21.10 -45.01 31.56
N LEU A 178 21.57 -43.81 31.29
CA LEU A 178 22.64 -43.58 30.34
C LEU A 178 23.95 -44.12 30.94
N GLU A 179 25.02 -44.17 30.15
CA GLU A 179 26.32 -44.55 30.70
C GLU A 179 27.05 -43.35 31.32
N THR A 180 26.70 -42.13 30.90
CA THR A 180 27.46 -40.92 31.22
C THR A 180 26.70 -40.01 32.19
N GLU A 181 27.45 -39.27 33.01
CA GLU A 181 26.88 -38.44 34.07
C GLU A 181 26.60 -37.00 33.64
N LEU A 182 27.17 -36.55 32.51
CA LEU A 182 27.15 -35.16 32.04
C LEU A 182 25.76 -34.74 31.53
N GLY A 183 25.10 -35.56 30.71
CA GLY A 183 23.70 -35.36 30.33
C GLY A 183 23.36 -35.67 28.87
N CYS A 184 22.07 -35.56 28.56
CA CYS A 184 21.52 -35.76 27.22
C CYS A 184 21.01 -34.43 26.63
N ASN A 185 21.58 -34.03 25.50
CA ASN A 185 21.26 -32.77 24.82
C ASN A 185 20.03 -32.91 23.94
N SER A 186 20.01 -33.93 23.07
CA SER A 186 18.92 -34.16 22.11
C SER A 186 18.41 -35.60 22.17
N VAL A 187 17.09 -35.73 22.03
CA VAL A 187 16.40 -37.01 21.95
C VAL A 187 15.54 -37.02 20.70
N ASP A 188 15.64 -38.08 19.92
CA ASP A 188 14.78 -38.30 18.76
C ASP A 188 14.34 -39.77 18.68
N ILE A 189 13.26 -40.04 17.95
CA ILE A 189 12.68 -41.36 17.80
C ILE A 189 12.41 -41.64 16.33
N ASN A 190 12.89 -42.80 15.88
CA ASN A 190 12.58 -43.29 14.55
C ASN A 190 11.11 -43.72 14.46
N LYS A 191 10.35 -43.10 13.57
CA LYS A 191 8.91 -43.38 13.38
C LYS A 191 8.62 -44.80 12.88
N VAL A 192 9.55 -45.44 12.16
CA VAL A 192 9.34 -46.78 11.57
C VAL A 192 9.65 -47.90 12.57
N HIS A 193 10.87 -47.91 13.12
CA HIS A 193 11.32 -48.98 14.02
C HIS A 193 11.00 -48.71 15.48
N GLY A 194 10.80 -47.44 15.87
CA GLY A 194 10.62 -47.02 17.26
C GLY A 194 11.93 -46.89 18.05
N LEU A 195 13.10 -46.98 17.40
CA LEU A 195 14.39 -46.81 18.08
C LEU A 195 14.53 -45.37 18.59
N VAL A 196 14.89 -45.22 19.86
CA VAL A 196 15.13 -43.93 20.52
C VAL A 196 16.62 -43.65 20.46
N SER A 197 17.01 -42.45 20.02
CA SER A 197 18.38 -41.98 20.07
C SER A 197 18.52 -40.90 21.14
N ALA A 198 19.57 -41.00 21.94
CA ALA A 198 19.98 -40.00 22.90
C ALA A 198 21.38 -39.49 22.53
N GLY A 199 21.49 -38.20 22.21
CA GLY A 199 22.77 -37.52 21.99
C GLY A 199 23.35 -37.05 23.34
N LEU A 200 24.52 -37.56 23.68
CA LEU A 200 25.20 -37.28 24.95
C LEU A 200 26.25 -36.18 24.81
N GLU A 201 26.55 -35.55 25.93
CA GLU A 201 27.58 -34.52 26.05
C GLU A 201 29.00 -35.09 25.84
N ASP A 202 29.22 -36.37 26.16
CA ASP A 202 30.49 -37.09 25.98
C ASP A 202 30.85 -37.41 24.52
N GLY A 203 30.10 -36.91 23.54
CA GLY A 203 30.35 -37.20 22.13
C GLY A 203 29.95 -38.62 21.70
N THR A 204 29.02 -39.21 22.45
CA THR A 204 28.47 -40.54 22.14
C THR A 204 26.97 -40.46 21.91
N VAL A 205 26.46 -41.31 21.03
CA VAL A 205 25.03 -41.48 20.80
C VAL A 205 24.63 -42.86 21.30
N GLU A 206 23.64 -42.91 22.18
CA GLU A 206 23.05 -44.16 22.63
C GLU A 206 21.73 -44.44 21.93
N PHE A 207 21.57 -45.68 21.48
CA PHE A 207 20.35 -46.18 20.88
C PHE A 207 19.62 -47.11 21.86
N TRP A 208 18.36 -46.79 22.12
CA TRP A 208 17.49 -47.51 23.06
C TRP A 208 16.28 -48.06 22.32
N ASP A 209 15.99 -49.35 22.50
CA ASP A 209 14.77 -49.94 21.97
C ASP A 209 13.66 -49.93 23.05
N PRO A 210 12.51 -49.26 22.81
CA PRO A 210 11.41 -49.21 23.77
C PRO A 210 10.82 -50.57 24.13
N ARG A 211 10.93 -51.57 23.24
CA ARG A 211 10.34 -52.90 23.45
C ARG A 211 11.19 -53.71 24.42
N SER A 212 12.49 -53.80 24.17
CA SER A 212 13.45 -54.46 25.07
C SER A 212 13.75 -53.66 26.34
N LYS A 213 13.54 -52.34 26.33
CA LYS A 213 13.89 -51.41 27.43
C LYS A 213 15.37 -51.45 27.79
N GLN A 214 16.19 -51.91 26.86
CA GLN A 214 17.64 -52.02 26.99
C GLN A 214 18.28 -51.20 25.88
N ARG A 215 19.55 -50.84 26.11
CA ARG A 215 20.38 -50.19 25.12
C ARG A 215 20.68 -51.18 24.00
N ALA A 216 20.31 -50.83 22.77
CA ALA A 216 20.58 -51.63 21.58
C ALA A 216 22.02 -51.45 21.09
N GLY A 217 22.54 -50.22 21.16
CA GLY A 217 23.89 -49.91 20.69
C GLY A 217 24.38 -48.55 21.16
N LYS A 218 25.69 -48.33 21.04
CA LYS A 218 26.38 -47.08 21.33
C LYS A 218 27.27 -46.73 20.16
N LEU A 219 27.25 -45.47 19.76
CA LEU A 219 28.03 -44.94 18.65
C LEU A 219 28.98 -43.86 19.18
N PHE A 220 30.27 -44.03 18.91
CA PHE A 220 31.35 -43.14 19.34
C PHE A 220 31.72 -42.19 18.20
N ILE A 221 31.48 -40.90 18.38
CA ILE A 221 31.76 -39.88 17.36
C ILE A 221 33.18 -39.33 17.54
N ASN A 222 33.64 -39.20 18.78
CA ASN A 222 34.97 -38.69 19.10
C ASN A 222 36.08 -39.51 18.44
N ASP A 223 35.96 -40.85 18.42
CA ASP A 223 36.95 -41.74 17.80
C ASP A 223 37.16 -41.47 16.30
N GLN A 224 36.14 -40.93 15.62
CA GLN A 224 36.18 -40.70 14.18
C GLN A 224 36.73 -39.32 13.81
N LEU A 225 36.52 -38.34 14.68
CA LEU A 225 36.98 -36.97 14.48
C LEU A 225 38.32 -36.69 15.18
N GLY A 226 38.69 -37.50 16.17
CA GLY A 226 39.90 -37.33 16.98
C GLY A 226 39.86 -36.09 17.90
N GLU A 227 38.67 -35.55 18.14
CA GLU A 227 38.41 -34.34 18.94
C GLU A 227 37.40 -34.67 20.05
N ASP A 228 37.56 -34.07 21.23
CA ASP A 228 36.56 -34.12 22.30
C ASP A 228 35.39 -33.19 21.93
N LEU A 229 34.24 -33.78 21.64
CA LEU A 229 33.07 -33.10 21.09
C LEU A 229 31.83 -33.49 21.88
N GLU A 230 30.81 -32.61 21.88
CA GLU A 230 29.47 -32.96 22.36
C GLU A 230 28.51 -33.15 21.17
N VAL A 231 27.52 -34.02 21.36
CA VAL A 231 26.42 -34.17 20.40
C VAL A 231 25.33 -33.16 20.73
N SER A 232 25.12 -32.17 19.87
CA SER A 232 24.13 -31.11 20.10
C SER A 232 22.75 -31.51 19.57
N SER A 233 22.68 -32.10 18.38
CA SER A 233 21.43 -32.45 17.72
C SER A 233 21.47 -33.83 17.07
N VAL A 234 20.32 -34.48 17.05
CA VAL A 234 20.13 -35.81 16.49
C VAL A 234 18.82 -35.84 15.69
N ALA A 235 18.83 -36.51 14.54
CA ALA A 235 17.64 -36.68 13.70
C ALA A 235 17.63 -38.01 12.93
N PHE A 236 16.55 -38.78 13.06
CA PHE A 236 16.26 -39.93 12.22
C PHE A 236 15.55 -39.52 10.93
N ARG A 237 15.81 -40.29 9.87
CA ARG A 237 15.03 -40.26 8.64
C ARG A 237 13.86 -41.25 8.73
N ASN A 238 12.71 -40.97 8.11
CA ASN A 238 11.58 -41.91 8.05
C ASN A 238 11.83 -43.18 7.19
N ASP A 239 13.03 -43.35 6.63
CA ASP A 239 13.46 -44.59 5.94
C ASP A 239 13.90 -45.68 6.94
N GLY A 240 14.17 -45.28 8.19
CA GLY A 240 14.51 -46.18 9.28
C GLY A 240 15.98 -46.60 9.35
N LEU A 241 16.77 -46.33 8.31
CA LEU A 241 18.18 -46.70 8.21
C LEU A 241 19.15 -45.53 8.40
N ASN A 242 18.79 -44.35 7.87
CA ASN A 242 19.65 -43.19 7.90
C ASN A 242 19.48 -42.40 9.20
N PHE A 243 20.61 -42.03 9.78
CA PHE A 243 20.73 -41.30 11.04
C PHE A 243 21.64 -40.09 10.83
N ALA A 244 21.26 -38.93 11.37
CA ALA A 244 22.09 -37.74 11.33
C ALA A 244 22.45 -37.29 12.74
N CYS A 245 23.69 -36.86 12.91
CA CYS A 245 24.25 -36.38 14.15
C CYS A 245 24.93 -35.03 13.94
N GLY A 246 24.64 -34.08 14.82
CA GLY A 246 25.25 -32.77 14.85
C GLY A 246 26.16 -32.63 16.07
N THR A 247 27.34 -32.09 15.83
CA THR A 247 28.35 -31.81 16.86
C THR A 247 28.36 -30.34 17.26
N SER A 248 28.97 -30.04 18.41
CA SER A 248 29.24 -28.66 18.85
C SER A 248 30.20 -27.88 17.96
N ASN A 249 31.09 -28.56 17.21
CA ASN A 249 32.07 -27.91 16.33
C ASN A 249 31.52 -27.58 14.93
N GLY A 250 30.21 -27.68 14.69
CA GLY A 250 29.62 -27.35 13.39
C GLY A 250 29.71 -28.45 12.33
N LYS A 251 30.17 -29.66 12.72
CA LYS A 251 30.27 -30.82 11.84
C LYS A 251 29.01 -31.69 11.95
N THR A 252 28.33 -31.88 10.81
CA THR A 252 27.25 -32.86 10.66
C THR A 252 27.80 -34.18 10.18
N LEU A 253 27.39 -35.28 10.81
CA LEU A 253 27.73 -36.63 10.42
C LEU A 253 26.46 -37.38 10.01
N LEU A 254 26.50 -38.03 8.86
CA LEU A 254 25.46 -38.99 8.45
C LEU A 254 25.95 -40.40 8.70
N TYR A 255 25.08 -41.21 9.25
CA TYR A 255 25.30 -42.62 9.51
C TYR A 255 24.21 -43.46 8.84
N ASP A 256 24.59 -44.64 8.40
CA ASP A 256 23.66 -45.75 8.22
C ASP A 256 23.70 -46.58 9.52
N LEU A 257 22.55 -46.89 10.11
CA LEU A 257 22.44 -47.70 11.33
C LEU A 257 23.13 -49.07 11.23
N ARG A 258 23.39 -49.56 10.02
CA ARG A 258 24.11 -50.82 9.77
C ARG A 258 25.62 -50.72 9.95
N THR A 259 26.19 -49.52 9.91
CA THR A 259 27.63 -49.28 9.93
C THR A 259 28.01 -48.29 11.02
N SER A 260 29.05 -48.58 11.80
CA SER A 260 29.52 -47.67 12.85
C SER A 260 30.26 -46.46 12.29
N THR A 261 30.78 -46.52 11.05
CA THR A 261 31.48 -45.43 10.37
C THR A 261 30.50 -44.44 9.72
N PRO A 262 30.85 -43.15 9.63
CA PRO A 262 29.98 -42.17 9.03
C PRO A 262 30.00 -42.33 7.51
N SER A 263 28.84 -42.24 6.87
CA SER A 263 28.75 -42.23 5.41
C SER A 263 29.26 -40.92 4.84
N GLN A 264 28.98 -39.79 5.52
CA GLN A 264 29.42 -38.46 5.11
C GLN A 264 29.68 -37.60 6.34
N VAL A 265 30.72 -36.78 6.26
CA VAL A 265 31.04 -35.75 7.25
C VAL A 265 31.03 -34.41 6.54
N LYS A 266 30.13 -33.52 6.97
CA LYS A 266 29.97 -32.20 6.38
C LYS A 266 30.17 -31.12 7.42
N ASP A 267 31.16 -30.26 7.18
CA ASP A 267 31.43 -29.09 7.98
C ASP A 267 30.69 -27.86 7.43
N GLN A 268 30.12 -27.07 8.33
CA GLN A 268 29.49 -25.79 8.03
C GLN A 268 30.49 -24.64 7.97
N GLY A 269 31.65 -24.75 8.61
CA GLY A 269 32.80 -23.83 8.50
C GLY A 269 32.86 -22.70 9.53
N TYR A 270 31.78 -22.42 10.26
CA TYR A 270 31.77 -21.38 11.30
C TYR A 270 32.20 -21.89 12.69
N GLY A 271 32.25 -23.21 12.89
CA GLY A 271 32.62 -23.81 14.17
C GLY A 271 31.61 -23.60 15.30
N TYR A 272 30.36 -23.24 14.99
CA TYR A 272 29.28 -23.14 15.98
C TYR A 272 28.54 -24.47 16.12
N ALA A 273 27.89 -24.68 17.26
CA ALA A 273 27.10 -25.88 17.49
C ALA A 273 25.91 -25.98 16.53
N ILE A 274 25.63 -27.20 16.09
CA ILE A 274 24.50 -27.49 15.21
C ILE A 274 23.24 -27.57 16.05
N ASN A 275 22.37 -26.58 15.91
CA ASN A 275 21.13 -26.46 16.67
C ASN A 275 20.07 -27.46 16.20
N LYS A 276 19.98 -27.67 14.88
CA LYS A 276 18.93 -28.53 14.29
C LYS A 276 19.42 -29.20 13.02
N ILE A 277 19.01 -30.47 12.86
CA ILE A 277 19.15 -31.22 11.61
C ILE A 277 17.75 -31.69 11.21
N LEU A 278 17.43 -31.54 9.92
CA LEU A 278 16.16 -31.98 9.35
C LEU A 278 16.41 -32.74 8.05
N TRP A 279 15.68 -33.84 7.88
CA TRP A 279 15.63 -34.60 6.63
C TRP A 279 14.49 -34.06 5.76
N LEU A 280 14.81 -33.56 4.56
CA LEU A 280 13.83 -32.99 3.63
C LEU A 280 13.22 -34.11 2.79
N GLN A 281 12.33 -34.91 3.38
CA GLN A 281 11.77 -36.09 2.73
C GLN A 281 10.55 -35.79 1.85
N ASP A 282 9.75 -34.81 2.26
CA ASP A 282 8.51 -34.45 1.55
C ASP A 282 8.78 -33.43 0.42
N SER A 283 10.03 -33.03 0.23
CA SER A 283 10.48 -32.19 -0.87
C SER A 283 10.60 -32.99 -2.16
N MET A 284 10.54 -32.30 -3.30
CA MET A 284 10.70 -32.89 -4.63
C MET A 284 12.00 -33.70 -4.75
N ASN A 285 13.05 -33.29 -4.02
CA ASN A 285 14.30 -34.01 -3.87
C ASN A 285 14.40 -34.64 -2.47
N PRO A 286 14.04 -35.92 -2.29
CA PRO A 286 13.96 -36.55 -0.98
C PRO A 286 15.33 -36.82 -0.34
N ASN A 287 16.43 -36.57 -1.04
CA ASN A 287 17.80 -36.86 -0.60
C ASN A 287 18.49 -35.68 0.09
N MET A 288 17.82 -34.54 0.24
CA MET A 288 18.43 -33.37 0.84
C MET A 288 18.35 -33.40 2.37
N VAL A 289 19.40 -32.88 2.99
CA VAL A 289 19.54 -32.69 4.44
C VAL A 289 19.71 -31.21 4.70
N LEU A 290 19.01 -30.72 5.70
CA LEU A 290 19.20 -29.38 6.24
C LEU A 290 19.97 -29.46 7.55
N SER A 291 21.02 -28.67 7.65
CA SER A 291 21.82 -28.49 8.86
C SER A 291 21.83 -27.01 9.25
N SER A 292 21.46 -26.71 10.49
CA SER A 292 21.41 -25.34 11.01
C SER A 292 22.38 -25.15 12.16
N ASP A 293 23.26 -24.17 11.99
CA ASP A 293 24.05 -23.57 13.06
C ASP A 293 23.33 -22.36 13.66
N LYS A 294 24.01 -21.65 14.57
CA LYS A 294 23.55 -20.37 15.11
C LYS A 294 23.36 -19.30 14.04
N ARG A 295 24.16 -19.28 12.96
CA ARG A 295 24.12 -18.18 11.98
C ARG A 295 23.57 -18.55 10.61
N ILE A 296 23.76 -19.80 10.18
CA ILE A 296 23.44 -20.22 8.82
C ILE A 296 22.69 -21.54 8.88
N ALA A 297 21.74 -21.70 7.96
CA ALA A 297 21.16 -23.00 7.64
C ALA A 297 21.57 -23.40 6.22
N LYS A 298 22.24 -24.54 6.07
CA LYS A 298 22.68 -25.09 4.78
C LYS A 298 21.82 -26.28 4.41
N ILE A 299 21.44 -26.34 3.15
CA ILE A 299 20.81 -27.51 2.52
C ILE A 299 21.85 -28.14 1.61
N TRP A 300 22.01 -29.44 1.72
CA TRP A 300 22.99 -30.20 0.94
C TRP A 300 22.47 -31.60 0.67
N ASP A 301 23.02 -32.24 -0.35
CA ASP A 301 22.60 -33.57 -0.77
C ASP A 301 23.32 -34.66 0.05
N LYS A 302 22.57 -35.64 0.57
CA LYS A 302 23.09 -36.68 1.47
C LYS A 302 24.16 -37.55 0.81
N ASP A 303 24.03 -37.83 -0.48
CA ASP A 303 24.87 -38.81 -1.19
C ASP A 303 26.16 -38.15 -1.70
N THR A 304 26.04 -36.93 -2.25
CA THR A 304 27.17 -36.21 -2.84
C THR A 304 27.86 -35.24 -1.88
N GLY A 305 27.21 -34.83 -0.79
CA GLY A 305 27.73 -33.82 0.15
C GLY A 305 27.84 -32.41 -0.46
N LYS A 306 27.32 -32.19 -1.67
CA LYS A 306 27.36 -30.88 -2.33
C LYS A 306 26.34 -29.93 -1.70
N PRO A 307 26.73 -28.68 -1.38
CA PRO A 307 25.78 -27.68 -0.91
C PRO A 307 24.81 -27.32 -2.05
N PHE A 308 23.52 -27.34 -1.75
CA PHE A 308 22.45 -26.96 -2.66
C PHE A 308 22.04 -25.50 -2.46
N ALA A 309 21.78 -25.11 -1.21
CA ALA A 309 21.35 -23.76 -0.85
C ALA A 309 21.89 -23.37 0.53
N SER A 310 22.14 -22.09 0.77
CA SER A 310 22.48 -21.55 2.08
C SER A 310 21.59 -20.37 2.44
N MET A 311 20.94 -20.46 3.59
CA MET A 311 20.12 -19.40 4.15
C MET A 311 20.92 -18.66 5.21
N GLU A 312 21.17 -17.37 4.96
CA GLU A 312 22.01 -16.51 5.80
C GLU A 312 21.16 -15.37 6.37
N PRO A 313 20.44 -15.59 7.48
CA PRO A 313 19.75 -14.51 8.17
C PRO A 313 20.75 -13.55 8.82
N THR A 314 20.35 -12.29 8.97
CA THR A 314 21.17 -11.27 9.66
C THR A 314 21.20 -11.45 11.18
N VAL A 315 20.29 -12.28 11.71
CA VAL A 315 20.09 -12.52 13.14
C VAL A 315 20.30 -14.00 13.41
N ASP A 316 20.77 -14.31 14.61
CA ASP A 316 21.04 -15.67 15.07
C ASP A 316 19.75 -16.53 15.12
N ILE A 317 19.89 -17.80 14.73
CA ILE A 317 18.85 -18.83 14.60
C ILE A 317 18.86 -19.73 15.83
N ASN A 318 17.69 -19.90 16.44
CA ASN A 318 17.46 -20.83 17.55
C ASN A 318 16.87 -22.17 17.07
N ASP A 319 15.94 -22.12 16.10
CA ASP A 319 15.27 -23.30 15.56
C ASP A 319 14.83 -23.08 14.11
N ILE A 320 14.67 -24.19 13.39
CA ILE A 320 14.19 -24.19 12.02
C ILE A 320 13.24 -25.35 11.80
N VAL A 321 12.18 -25.12 11.04
CA VAL A 321 11.23 -26.14 10.62
C VAL A 321 10.82 -25.94 9.18
N GLN A 322 10.71 -27.04 8.45
CA GLN A 322 10.12 -27.10 7.13
C GLN A 322 8.61 -27.32 7.23
N VAL A 323 7.83 -26.67 6.36
CA VAL A 323 6.43 -27.04 6.13
C VAL A 323 6.38 -28.31 5.26
N PRO A 324 5.75 -29.40 5.74
CA PRO A 324 5.67 -30.65 4.98
C PRO A 324 5.15 -30.45 3.56
N GLY A 325 5.78 -31.11 2.59
CA GLY A 325 5.37 -31.07 1.18
C GLY A 325 5.69 -29.78 0.42
N SER A 326 6.40 -28.82 1.02
CA SER A 326 6.69 -27.52 0.40
C SER A 326 8.15 -27.07 0.57
N GLY A 327 8.55 -26.10 -0.25
CA GLY A 327 9.86 -25.43 -0.15
C GLY A 327 9.95 -24.33 0.92
N MET A 328 8.97 -24.24 1.83
CA MET A 328 8.89 -23.19 2.86
C MET A 328 9.56 -23.61 4.18
N PHE A 329 10.36 -22.68 4.72
CA PHE A 329 11.04 -22.81 6.00
C PHE A 329 10.64 -21.69 6.94
N PHE A 330 10.31 -22.06 8.17
CA PHE A 330 10.14 -21.15 9.29
C PHE A 330 11.37 -21.21 10.18
N MET A 331 11.90 -20.06 10.56
CA MET A 331 13.02 -19.93 11.49
C MET A 331 12.60 -19.13 12.71
N ALA A 332 12.87 -19.71 13.88
CA ALA A 332 12.89 -18.98 15.14
C ALA A 332 14.27 -18.34 15.31
N ASN A 333 14.30 -17.04 15.52
CA ASN A 333 15.49 -16.22 15.63
C ASN A 333 15.43 -15.32 16.88
N GLU A 334 16.55 -14.65 17.16
CA GLU A 334 16.65 -13.61 18.21
C GLU A 334 16.00 -12.26 17.80
N GLY A 335 15.35 -12.19 16.64
CA GLY A 335 14.73 -10.97 16.11
C GLY A 335 13.25 -10.87 16.50
N ILE A 336 12.71 -9.65 16.35
CA ILE A 336 11.26 -9.40 16.50
C ILE A 336 10.46 -10.20 15.46
N PRO A 337 10.69 -10.02 14.14
CA PRO A 337 10.03 -10.85 13.14
C PRO A 337 10.73 -12.20 13.02
N MET A 338 9.92 -13.26 13.08
CA MET A 338 10.40 -14.59 12.71
C MET A 338 10.64 -14.66 11.21
N HIS A 339 11.69 -15.37 10.81
CA HIS A 339 12.08 -15.42 9.41
C HIS A 339 11.35 -16.55 8.66
N THR A 340 10.85 -16.23 7.47
CA THR A 340 10.34 -17.21 6.51
C THR A 340 11.19 -17.19 5.26
N TYR A 341 11.66 -18.36 4.87
CA TYR A 341 12.41 -18.57 3.65
C TYR A 341 11.63 -19.47 2.72
N TYR A 342 11.63 -19.13 1.44
CA TYR A 342 11.05 -19.94 0.39
C TYR A 342 12.09 -20.27 -0.68
N ILE A 343 12.15 -21.55 -1.04
CA ILE A 343 13.04 -22.07 -2.08
C ILE A 343 12.18 -22.82 -3.11
N PRO A 344 11.84 -22.20 -4.26
CA PRO A 344 11.00 -22.81 -5.28
C PRO A 344 11.59 -24.12 -5.84
N ASN A 345 12.91 -24.17 -5.99
CA ASN A 345 13.61 -25.34 -6.53
C ASN A 345 13.56 -26.58 -5.63
N LEU A 346 13.18 -26.42 -4.35
CA LEU A 346 13.04 -27.53 -3.41
C LEU A 346 11.63 -28.15 -3.46
N GLY A 347 10.63 -27.34 -3.77
CA GLY A 347 9.24 -27.73 -3.88
C GLY A 347 8.32 -26.52 -3.97
N PRO A 348 7.08 -26.72 -4.44
CA PRO A 348 6.11 -25.63 -4.62
C PRO A 348 5.71 -25.00 -3.27
N ALA A 349 5.06 -23.84 -3.34
CA ALA A 349 4.46 -23.22 -2.17
C ALA A 349 3.27 -24.08 -1.66
N PRO A 350 2.98 -24.07 -0.35
CA PRO A 350 1.85 -24.80 0.20
C PRO A 350 0.52 -24.24 -0.34
N SER A 351 -0.55 -25.03 -0.27
CA SER A 351 -1.86 -24.69 -0.86
C SER A 351 -2.43 -23.34 -0.42
N TRP A 352 -2.21 -22.96 0.84
CA TRP A 352 -2.65 -21.68 1.42
C TRP A 352 -1.79 -20.48 0.97
N CYS A 353 -0.64 -20.70 0.33
CA CYS A 353 0.25 -19.68 -0.21
C CYS A 353 0.66 -19.93 -1.66
N SER A 354 -0.27 -20.45 -2.47
CA SER A 354 -0.03 -20.69 -3.90
C SER A 354 0.31 -19.41 -4.69
N PHE A 355 -0.11 -18.24 -4.20
CA PHE A 355 0.21 -16.96 -4.85
C PHE A 355 1.71 -16.67 -4.85
N LEU A 356 2.46 -17.25 -3.90
CA LEU A 356 3.87 -16.96 -3.72
C LEU A 356 4.69 -17.48 -4.92
N ASP A 357 4.29 -18.61 -5.49
CA ASP A 357 4.89 -19.16 -6.71
C ASP A 357 4.78 -18.18 -7.88
N ASN A 358 3.58 -17.63 -8.11
CA ASN A 358 3.36 -16.62 -9.16
C ASN A 358 4.22 -15.37 -8.93
N VAL A 359 4.35 -14.91 -7.67
CA VAL A 359 5.17 -13.74 -7.33
C VAL A 359 6.65 -14.00 -7.56
N THR A 360 7.13 -15.20 -7.24
CA THR A 360 8.52 -15.57 -7.49
C THR A 360 8.79 -15.79 -8.97
N GLU A 361 7.85 -16.37 -9.71
CA GLU A 361 7.94 -16.54 -11.17
C GLU A 361 7.97 -15.18 -11.88
N GLU A 362 7.09 -14.24 -11.51
CA GLU A 362 7.13 -12.87 -12.02
C GLU A 362 8.46 -12.15 -11.72
N LEU A 363 9.09 -12.47 -10.59
CA LEU A 363 10.38 -11.89 -10.19
C LEU A 363 11.54 -12.54 -10.96
N GLU A 364 11.47 -13.84 -11.25
CA GLU A 364 12.43 -14.54 -12.10
C GLU A 364 12.30 -14.16 -13.58
N GLU A 365 11.10 -13.83 -14.05
CA GLU A 365 10.84 -13.30 -15.39
C GLU A 365 11.34 -11.85 -15.56
N LYS A 366 11.41 -11.07 -14.46
CA LYS A 366 11.93 -9.69 -14.43
C LYS A 366 13.23 -9.56 -13.61
N PRO A 367 14.33 -10.24 -13.98
CA PRO A 367 15.60 -10.15 -13.24
C PRO A 367 16.33 -8.83 -13.47
N SER A 368 15.82 -7.96 -14.36
CA SER A 368 16.39 -6.65 -14.62
C SER A 368 15.59 -5.56 -13.90
N ASP A 369 15.93 -5.30 -12.64
CA ASP A 369 15.91 -3.92 -12.19
C ASP A 369 17.06 -3.22 -12.93
N SER A 370 16.79 -2.85 -14.18
CA SER A 370 17.75 -2.25 -15.08
C SER A 370 18.39 -1.07 -14.36
N ILE A 371 19.72 -1.07 -14.28
CA ILE A 371 20.58 -0.02 -13.68
C ILE A 371 20.27 1.39 -14.27
N TYR A 372 19.43 1.45 -15.30
CA TYR A 372 18.94 2.63 -16.00
C TYR A 372 17.46 2.97 -15.73
N SER A 373 16.78 2.35 -14.76
CA SER A 373 15.38 2.69 -14.42
C SER A 373 15.21 4.15 -13.99
N ASN A 374 16.24 4.72 -13.38
CA ASN A 374 16.29 6.13 -12.98
C ASN A 374 16.87 7.05 -14.07
N TYR A 375 17.24 6.53 -15.24
CA TYR A 375 17.83 7.31 -16.32
C TYR A 375 16.86 7.41 -17.51
N ARG A 376 16.51 8.64 -17.90
CA ARG A 376 15.72 8.91 -19.09
C ARG A 376 16.63 9.12 -20.30
N PHE A 377 16.34 8.43 -21.39
CA PHE A 377 17.00 8.67 -22.67
C PHE A 377 16.47 9.96 -23.30
N ILE A 378 17.37 10.82 -23.76
CA ILE A 378 17.09 12.12 -24.36
C ILE A 378 17.81 12.20 -25.71
N THR A 379 17.08 12.64 -26.72
CA THR A 379 17.65 12.89 -28.05
C THR A 379 18.42 14.21 -28.09
N ARG A 380 19.34 14.37 -29.05
CA ARG A 380 20.12 15.61 -29.18
C ARG A 380 19.23 16.85 -29.35
N ASP A 381 18.08 16.71 -30.01
CA ASP A 381 17.10 17.77 -30.23
C ASP A 381 16.34 18.16 -28.95
N GLU A 382 16.21 17.26 -27.99
CA GLU A 382 15.62 17.55 -26.69
C GLU A 382 16.62 18.21 -25.75
N VAL A 383 17.91 17.84 -25.84
CA VAL A 383 18.99 18.52 -25.10
C VAL A 383 19.10 20.00 -25.53
N THR A 384 18.91 20.29 -26.82
CA THR A 384 18.89 21.68 -27.32
C THR A 384 17.63 22.42 -26.86
N LYS A 385 16.44 21.80 -26.93
CA LYS A 385 15.19 22.40 -26.41
C LYS A 385 15.24 22.72 -24.91
N LEU A 386 15.92 21.90 -24.13
CA LEU A 386 16.07 22.07 -22.69
C LEU A 386 17.27 22.96 -22.30
N ASN A 387 17.98 23.55 -23.26
CA ASN A 387 19.19 24.37 -23.04
C ASN A 387 20.31 23.64 -22.26
N LEU A 388 20.44 22.33 -22.46
CA LEU A 388 21.42 21.47 -21.77
C LEU A 388 22.70 21.21 -22.60
N THR A 389 22.92 21.97 -23.67
CA THR A 389 24.06 21.79 -24.59
C THR A 389 25.41 21.96 -23.90
N HIS A 390 25.49 22.82 -22.89
CA HIS A 390 26.70 23.06 -22.09
C HIS A 390 27.10 21.88 -21.19
N LEU A 391 26.19 20.92 -20.97
CA LEU A 391 26.42 19.76 -20.10
C LEU A 391 26.85 18.51 -20.87
N ILE A 392 26.94 18.60 -22.20
CA ILE A 392 27.46 17.53 -23.06
C ILE A 392 28.93 17.27 -22.71
N GLY A 393 29.24 16.04 -22.28
CA GLY A 393 30.60 15.65 -21.83
C GLY A 393 30.81 15.71 -20.32
N SER A 394 29.83 16.21 -19.55
CA SER A 394 29.84 16.12 -18.09
C SER A 394 29.31 14.76 -17.60
N LYS A 395 29.61 14.39 -16.35
CA LYS A 395 29.10 13.16 -15.72
C LYS A 395 27.56 13.11 -15.62
N VAL A 396 26.89 14.26 -15.80
CA VAL A 396 25.42 14.42 -15.68
C VAL A 396 24.68 13.92 -16.92
N LEU A 397 25.26 14.10 -18.12
CA LEU A 397 24.71 13.58 -19.38
C LEU A 397 25.63 12.49 -19.91
N ARG A 398 25.23 11.24 -19.73
CA ARG A 398 26.00 10.09 -20.26
C ARG A 398 25.65 9.90 -21.73
N SER A 399 26.61 10.01 -22.63
CA SER A 399 26.38 9.74 -24.06
C SER A 399 26.08 8.26 -24.28
N TYR A 400 25.09 7.97 -25.14
CA TYR A 400 24.79 6.60 -25.57
C TYR A 400 24.23 6.59 -26.99
N MET A 401 24.93 5.90 -27.90
CA MET A 401 24.63 5.76 -29.34
C MET A 401 24.30 7.07 -30.06
N HIS A 402 23.05 7.56 -29.97
CA HIS A 402 22.54 8.75 -30.65
C HIS A 402 21.88 9.78 -29.71
N GLY A 403 22.02 9.60 -28.40
CA GLY A 403 21.43 10.48 -27.40
C GLY A 403 22.21 10.49 -26.10
N PHE A 404 21.57 10.99 -25.05
CA PHE A 404 22.14 11.13 -23.72
C PHE A 404 21.19 10.55 -22.68
N PHE A 405 21.73 9.87 -21.69
CA PHE A 405 21.01 9.51 -20.47
C PHE A 405 21.20 10.60 -19.42
N ILE A 406 20.09 11.05 -18.84
CA ILE A 406 20.06 11.93 -17.66
C ILE A 406 19.23 11.27 -16.56
N ASP A 407 19.50 11.57 -15.29
CA ASP A 407 18.62 11.12 -14.21
C ASP A 407 17.21 11.72 -14.37
N THR A 408 16.16 10.91 -14.17
CA THR A 408 14.75 11.29 -14.32
C THR A 408 14.37 12.51 -13.46
N GLU A 409 14.84 12.57 -12.22
CA GLU A 409 14.59 13.71 -11.34
C GLU A 409 15.23 15.02 -11.85
N LEU A 410 16.41 14.92 -12.45
CA LEU A 410 17.10 16.08 -13.02
C LEU A 410 16.41 16.54 -14.30
N TYR A 411 15.97 15.60 -15.14
CA TYR A 411 15.17 15.91 -16.31
C TYR A 411 13.90 16.67 -15.94
N ASP A 412 13.14 16.20 -14.95
CA ASP A 412 11.87 16.80 -14.57
C ASP A 412 12.06 18.22 -14.03
N LYS A 413 13.12 18.46 -13.24
CA LYS A 413 13.49 19.80 -12.78
C LYS A 413 13.84 20.72 -13.95
N VAL A 414 14.66 20.28 -14.87
CA VAL A 414 15.05 21.08 -16.05
C VAL A 414 13.84 21.34 -16.95
N ASN A 415 12.99 20.35 -17.16
CA ASN A 415 11.79 20.48 -17.98
C ASN A 415 10.77 21.44 -17.37
N LEU A 416 10.61 21.46 -16.05
CA LEU A 416 9.78 22.44 -15.35
C LEU A 416 10.34 23.87 -15.45
N ILE A 417 11.67 24.02 -15.43
CA ILE A 417 12.33 25.33 -15.58
C ILE A 417 12.22 25.83 -17.03
N SER A 418 12.42 24.93 -18.00
CA SER A 418 12.35 25.24 -19.43
C SER A 418 10.92 25.53 -19.89
N ASN A 419 9.92 24.83 -19.34
CA ASN A 419 8.51 24.94 -19.70
C ASN A 419 7.62 25.37 -18.50
N PRO A 420 7.65 26.66 -18.10
CA PRO A 420 6.89 27.16 -16.94
C PRO A 420 5.36 27.10 -17.12
N ASN A 421 4.87 26.96 -18.36
CA ASN A 421 3.44 26.90 -18.68
C ASN A 421 2.91 25.48 -18.92
N SER A 422 3.74 24.44 -18.81
CA SER A 422 3.36 23.04 -19.10
C SER A 422 2.09 22.56 -18.38
N LEU A 423 1.90 22.96 -17.11
CA LEU A 423 0.72 22.61 -16.33
C LEU A 423 -0.56 23.31 -16.83
N ARG A 424 -0.45 24.54 -17.33
CA ARG A 424 -1.58 25.28 -17.92
C ARG A 424 -1.94 24.68 -19.28
N ASP A 425 -0.95 24.37 -20.10
CA ASP A 425 -1.16 23.79 -21.44
C ASP A 425 -1.75 22.38 -21.36
N GLN A 426 -1.32 21.56 -20.38
CA GLN A 426 -1.92 20.25 -20.11
C GLN A 426 -3.39 20.40 -19.70
N ARG A 427 -3.69 21.34 -18.81
CA ARG A 427 -5.06 21.62 -18.38
C ARG A 427 -5.93 22.10 -19.53
N GLU A 428 -5.43 22.97 -20.39
CA GLU A 428 -6.15 23.43 -21.59
C GLU A 428 -6.38 22.30 -22.60
N ARG A 429 -5.41 21.39 -22.79
CA ARG A 429 -5.59 20.20 -23.64
C ARG A 429 -6.63 19.24 -23.07
N GLU A 430 -6.66 19.01 -21.77
CA GLU A 430 -7.69 18.18 -21.12
C GLU A 430 -9.06 18.82 -21.22
N ILE A 431 -9.15 20.15 -21.03
CA ILE A 431 -10.38 20.91 -21.22
C ILE A 431 -10.84 20.80 -22.69
N ARG A 432 -9.94 20.97 -23.67
CA ARG A 432 -10.26 20.76 -25.09
C ARG A 432 -10.74 19.35 -25.37
N LYS A 433 -10.07 18.31 -24.86
CA LYS A 433 -10.49 16.92 -25.03
C LYS A 433 -11.86 16.65 -24.42
N LYS A 434 -12.15 17.20 -23.25
CA LYS A 434 -13.49 17.13 -22.64
C LYS A 434 -14.54 17.86 -23.47
N ILE A 435 -14.23 19.05 -23.98
CA ILE A 435 -15.12 19.80 -24.86
C ILE A 435 -15.37 19.01 -26.16
N GLU A 436 -14.35 18.36 -26.73
CA GLU A 436 -14.49 17.51 -27.92
C GLU A 436 -15.37 16.29 -27.63
N GLN A 437 -15.16 15.61 -26.50
CA GLN A 437 -16.02 14.49 -26.06
C GLN A 437 -17.46 14.94 -25.76
N GLU A 438 -17.64 16.15 -25.22
CA GLU A 438 -18.96 16.77 -25.03
C GLU A 438 -19.62 17.16 -26.36
N ARG A 439 -18.83 17.56 -27.38
CA ARG A 439 -19.30 17.80 -28.75
C ARG A 439 -19.69 16.49 -29.44
N GLU A 440 -18.87 15.45 -29.33
CA GLU A 440 -19.14 14.11 -29.86
C GLU A 440 -20.40 13.48 -29.25
N SER A 441 -20.67 13.74 -27.96
CA SER A 441 -21.89 13.28 -27.29
C SER A 441 -23.13 14.13 -27.62
N ARG A 442 -22.97 15.44 -27.89
CA ARG A 442 -24.07 16.33 -28.31
C ARG A 442 -24.59 16.06 -29.71
N ILE A 443 -23.78 15.49 -30.61
CA ILE A 443 -24.18 15.25 -32.00
C ILE A 443 -25.03 13.97 -32.18
N ARG A 444 -25.18 13.11 -31.17
CA ARG A 444 -25.94 11.84 -31.28
C ARG A 444 -27.47 11.93 -31.05
N SER A 445 -28.13 13.00 -31.48
CA SER A 445 -29.61 13.08 -31.45
C SER A 445 -30.28 13.40 -32.77
N THR A 446 -29.53 13.51 -33.87
CA THR A 446 -30.09 13.49 -35.23
C THR A 446 -29.25 12.54 -36.07
N GLY A 447 -29.91 11.62 -36.77
CA GLY A 447 -29.31 10.44 -37.41
C GLY A 447 -28.34 10.81 -38.54
N GLY A 448 -27.09 11.07 -38.19
CA GLY A 448 -25.96 11.11 -39.11
C GLY A 448 -25.17 9.81 -38.99
N VAL A 449 -25.23 8.98 -40.02
CA VAL A 449 -24.35 7.82 -40.19
C VAL A 449 -22.92 8.29 -40.40
N LYS A 450 -21.99 7.46 -39.95
CA LYS A 450 -20.54 7.67 -39.95
C LYS A 450 -20.02 7.85 -41.37
N ASN A 451 -19.17 8.85 -41.56
CA ASN A 451 -18.35 9.07 -42.74
C ASN A 451 -17.82 7.78 -43.38
N THR A 452 -18.35 7.41 -44.55
CA THR A 452 -17.58 6.76 -45.61
C THR A 452 -17.16 7.82 -46.63
N LYS A 453 -15.97 7.67 -47.20
CA LYS A 453 -15.19 8.73 -47.86
C LYS A 453 -15.76 9.12 -49.24
N ILE A 454 -16.87 9.83 -49.30
CA ILE A 454 -17.38 10.40 -50.56
C ILE A 454 -16.53 11.61 -50.94
N LYS A 455 -15.72 11.49 -52.00
CA LYS A 455 -14.85 12.56 -52.50
C LYS A 455 -15.52 13.40 -53.59
N VAL A 456 -16.38 12.79 -54.40
CA VAL A 456 -16.98 13.39 -55.61
C VAL A 456 -18.51 13.18 -55.58
N ASN A 457 -19.29 14.11 -56.16
CA ASN A 457 -20.77 14.03 -56.28
C ASN A 457 -21.57 13.92 -54.96
N LYS A 458 -21.24 14.76 -53.97
CA LYS A 458 -21.96 14.82 -52.67
C LYS A 458 -23.47 15.12 -52.82
N ASP A 459 -23.84 15.92 -53.81
CA ASP A 459 -25.23 16.31 -54.08
C ASP A 459 -26.08 15.18 -54.68
N LEU A 460 -25.45 14.18 -55.30
CA LEU A 460 -26.15 12.98 -55.75
C LEU A 460 -26.40 12.02 -54.60
N ALA A 461 -25.45 11.87 -53.67
CA ALA A 461 -25.62 11.05 -52.48
C ALA A 461 -26.76 11.59 -51.59
N SER A 462 -26.82 12.91 -51.38
CA SER A 462 -27.91 13.54 -50.61
C SER A 462 -29.28 13.38 -51.26
N ARG A 463 -29.40 13.54 -52.58
CA ARG A 463 -30.66 13.28 -53.31
C ARG A 463 -31.07 11.81 -53.26
N LEU A 464 -30.11 10.88 -53.23
CA LEU A 464 -30.38 9.45 -53.14
C LEU A 464 -30.87 9.06 -51.74
N GLU A 465 -30.30 9.67 -50.69
CA GLU A 465 -30.77 9.58 -49.30
C GLU A 465 -32.20 10.13 -49.14
N GLU A 466 -32.52 11.29 -49.72
CA GLU A 466 -33.85 11.90 -49.62
C GLU A 466 -34.93 11.07 -50.32
N ARG A 467 -34.60 10.43 -51.45
CA ARG A 467 -35.59 9.77 -52.30
C ARG A 467 -35.82 8.30 -51.95
N VAL A 468 -34.80 7.61 -51.45
CA VAL A 468 -34.84 6.14 -51.22
C VAL A 468 -34.64 5.78 -49.73
N GLY A 469 -34.16 6.72 -48.91
CA GLY A 469 -33.91 6.52 -47.48
C GLY A 469 -32.46 6.14 -47.16
N GLY A 470 -32.00 6.50 -45.96
CA GLY A 470 -30.59 6.41 -45.54
C GLY A 470 -29.99 5.01 -45.61
N ASP A 471 -30.71 3.97 -45.18
CA ASP A 471 -30.19 2.60 -45.14
C ASP A 471 -29.92 2.02 -46.54
N VAL A 472 -30.78 2.35 -47.51
CA VAL A 472 -30.61 1.90 -48.90
C VAL A 472 -29.52 2.73 -49.58
N ALA A 473 -29.47 4.04 -49.32
CA ALA A 473 -28.41 4.89 -49.82
C ALA A 473 -27.02 4.45 -49.31
N GLU A 474 -26.90 4.09 -48.03
CA GLU A 474 -25.65 3.58 -47.45
C GLU A 474 -25.21 2.24 -48.10
N SER A 475 -26.17 1.36 -48.44
CA SER A 475 -25.86 0.11 -49.15
C SER A 475 -25.34 0.35 -50.57
N VAL A 476 -25.83 1.38 -51.26
CA VAL A 476 -25.42 1.74 -52.63
C VAL A 476 -24.09 2.47 -52.64
N ILE A 477 -23.85 3.36 -51.66
CA ILE A 477 -22.60 4.12 -51.52
C ILE A 477 -21.42 3.19 -51.16
N ASN A 478 -21.69 2.12 -50.42
CA ASN A 478 -20.67 1.16 -50.01
C ASN A 478 -20.58 -0.08 -50.94
N ASP A 479 -21.40 -0.18 -51.99
CA ASP A 479 -21.30 -1.26 -53.00
C ASP A 479 -20.08 -1.02 -53.90
N ASP A 480 -19.19 -2.01 -53.97
CA ASP A 480 -17.94 -1.94 -54.74
C ASP A 480 -18.17 -1.65 -56.24
N ARG A 481 -19.36 -1.93 -56.78
CA ARG A 481 -19.72 -1.60 -58.18
C ARG A 481 -19.94 -0.11 -58.44
N PHE A 482 -20.36 0.65 -57.42
CA PHE A 482 -20.70 2.08 -57.56
C PHE A 482 -19.68 3.00 -56.86
N LYS A 483 -18.73 2.41 -56.15
CA LYS A 483 -17.66 3.10 -55.44
C LYS A 483 -16.82 4.03 -56.33
N GLU A 484 -16.55 3.64 -57.57
CA GLU A 484 -15.80 4.47 -58.52
C GLU A 484 -16.51 5.79 -58.86
N MET A 485 -17.85 5.82 -58.86
CA MET A 485 -18.66 7.02 -59.15
C MET A 485 -18.53 8.11 -58.06
N PHE A 486 -18.15 7.71 -56.84
CA PHE A 486 -18.08 8.58 -55.67
C PHE A 486 -16.64 8.88 -55.20
N GLU A 487 -15.63 8.17 -55.73
CA GLU A 487 -14.21 8.37 -55.41
C GLU A 487 -13.39 9.00 -56.54
N ASN A 488 -13.73 8.78 -57.81
CA ASN A 488 -12.93 9.21 -58.95
C ASN A 488 -13.40 10.60 -59.50
N PRO A 489 -12.51 11.62 -59.56
CA PRO A 489 -12.86 12.97 -60.04
C PRO A 489 -13.36 13.03 -61.48
N ASP A 490 -13.03 12.05 -62.32
CA ASP A 490 -13.47 12.01 -63.73
C ASP A 490 -14.99 11.80 -63.87
N PHE A 491 -15.66 11.28 -62.83
CA PHE A 491 -17.12 11.10 -62.81
C PHE A 491 -17.87 12.28 -62.15
N GLN A 492 -17.19 13.40 -61.87
CA GLN A 492 -17.83 14.59 -61.32
C GLN A 492 -18.87 15.13 -62.31
N VAL A 493 -20.13 15.21 -61.87
CA VAL A 493 -21.20 15.77 -62.68
C VAL A 493 -21.08 17.28 -62.68
N ASP A 494 -20.66 17.84 -63.81
CA ASP A 494 -20.60 19.28 -64.01
C ASP A 494 -21.95 19.83 -64.50
N GLU A 495 -22.66 20.50 -63.59
CA GLU A 495 -23.97 21.10 -63.88
C GLU A 495 -23.87 22.29 -64.87
N GLU A 496 -22.68 22.81 -65.14
CA GLU A 496 -22.47 23.93 -66.08
C GLU A 496 -22.29 23.48 -67.53
N SER A 497 -21.96 22.20 -67.76
CA SER A 497 -21.72 21.61 -69.07
C SER A 497 -22.96 21.71 -69.99
N HIS A 498 -22.71 21.99 -71.27
CA HIS A 498 -23.77 22.21 -72.27
C HIS A 498 -24.63 20.94 -72.49
N GLU A 499 -24.03 19.75 -72.37
CA GLU A 499 -24.73 18.47 -72.50
C GLU A 499 -25.70 18.21 -71.32
N TYR A 500 -25.30 18.52 -70.08
CA TYR A 500 -26.15 18.36 -68.90
C TYR A 500 -27.37 19.31 -68.93
N LYS A 501 -27.18 20.55 -69.41
CA LYS A 501 -28.25 21.54 -69.57
C LYS A 501 -29.29 21.14 -70.65
N GLN A 502 -28.87 20.46 -71.72
CA GLN A 502 -29.79 19.96 -72.74
C GLN A 502 -30.64 18.79 -72.25
N LEU A 503 -30.07 17.89 -71.43
CA LEU A 503 -30.80 16.75 -70.87
C LEU A 503 -31.77 17.15 -69.75
N ASN A 504 -31.51 18.26 -69.06
CA ASN A 504 -32.33 18.77 -67.95
C ASN A 504 -32.82 20.22 -68.17
N PRO A 505 -33.76 20.46 -69.11
CA PRO A 505 -34.19 21.80 -69.54
C PRO A 505 -34.92 22.65 -68.48
N VAL A 506 -35.31 22.07 -67.33
CA VAL A 506 -36.09 22.75 -66.30
C VAL A 506 -35.21 23.52 -65.30
N LYS A 507 -33.91 23.22 -65.23
CA LYS A 507 -32.98 23.88 -64.29
C LYS A 507 -32.24 25.08 -64.89
N SER A 508 -32.26 25.27 -66.21
CA SER A 508 -31.52 26.33 -66.90
C SER A 508 -32.21 27.71 -66.89
N THR A 509 -33.37 27.86 -66.25
CA THR A 509 -34.13 29.13 -66.24
C THR A 509 -34.00 29.94 -64.96
N THR A 510 -33.26 29.47 -63.95
CA THR A 510 -33.31 30.07 -62.60
C THR A 510 -32.05 30.78 -62.11
N LYS A 511 -30.96 30.84 -62.86
CA LYS A 511 -29.80 31.67 -62.48
C LYS A 511 -29.13 32.27 -63.71
N ASP A 512 -28.70 33.52 -63.54
CA ASP A 512 -27.88 34.35 -64.44
C ASP A 512 -28.65 35.39 -65.29
N ILE A 513 -29.26 36.36 -64.61
CA ILE A 513 -29.51 37.71 -65.15
C ILE A 513 -28.73 38.72 -64.29
N THR A 514 -27.42 38.54 -64.19
CA THR A 514 -26.48 39.56 -63.72
C THR A 514 -25.15 39.38 -64.45
N SER A 515 -25.12 39.63 -65.75
CA SER A 515 -23.96 40.17 -66.51
C SER A 515 -24.10 39.92 -68.02
N SER A 516 -24.84 40.79 -68.70
CA SER A 516 -24.36 41.50 -69.90
C SER A 516 -25.51 42.20 -70.60
N GLY A 517 -25.31 43.49 -70.88
CA GLY A 517 -25.89 44.13 -72.06
C GLY A 517 -27.37 44.51 -71.99
N GLY A 518 -27.65 45.63 -71.32
CA GLY A 518 -28.45 46.72 -71.89
C GLY A 518 -29.98 46.53 -71.97
N ARG A 519 -30.68 47.14 -71.01
CA ARG A 519 -31.81 48.05 -71.28
C ARG A 519 -32.14 48.83 -70.02
N GLY A 520 -32.06 50.16 -70.14
CA GLY A 520 -32.25 51.10 -69.04
C GLY A 520 -33.67 51.06 -68.48
N LEU A 521 -33.75 51.09 -67.15
CA LEU A 521 -34.97 51.33 -66.40
C LEU A 521 -34.92 52.70 -65.74
N THR A 522 -36.12 53.19 -65.51
CA THR A 522 -36.52 54.60 -65.44
C THR A 522 -36.38 55.22 -64.06
N ALA A 523 -36.28 56.55 -64.02
CA ALA A 523 -36.03 57.44 -62.86
C ALA A 523 -36.95 57.31 -61.62
N ALA A 524 -37.84 56.32 -61.58
CA ALA A 524 -38.64 56.00 -60.40
C ALA A 524 -38.04 54.87 -59.53
N GLU A 525 -37.12 54.05 -60.07
CA GLU A 525 -36.41 53.02 -59.28
C GLU A 525 -35.16 53.57 -58.56
N GLU A 526 -34.56 54.65 -59.07
CA GLU A 526 -33.35 55.27 -58.48
C GLU A 526 -33.64 56.01 -57.16
N SER A 527 -34.89 56.44 -56.93
CA SER A 527 -35.26 57.22 -55.74
C SER A 527 -35.57 56.38 -54.49
N ASP A 528 -35.82 55.07 -54.64
CA ASP A 528 -36.14 54.19 -53.51
C ASP A 528 -34.93 53.40 -52.99
N GLU A 529 -33.85 53.28 -53.77
CA GLU A 529 -32.61 52.64 -53.33
C GLU A 529 -31.75 53.55 -52.43
N GLU A 530 -31.80 54.88 -52.59
CA GLU A 530 -31.07 55.81 -51.71
C GLU A 530 -31.65 55.94 -50.29
N ARG A 531 -32.90 55.54 -50.07
CA ARG A 531 -33.55 55.60 -48.74
C ARG A 531 -33.25 54.41 -47.83
N MET A 532 -32.83 53.27 -48.39
CA MET A 532 -32.63 52.03 -47.61
C MET A 532 -31.16 51.76 -47.27
N ASN A 533 -30.21 52.52 -47.81
CA ASN A 533 -28.77 52.36 -47.54
C ASN A 533 -28.21 53.23 -46.38
N MET A 534 -29.08 53.88 -45.58
CA MET A 534 -28.67 54.78 -44.50
C MET A 534 -28.77 54.20 -43.08
N ASN A 535 -28.89 52.87 -42.89
CA ASN A 535 -29.09 52.36 -41.52
C ASN A 535 -28.50 51.01 -41.11
N ASP A 536 -27.48 50.48 -41.80
CA ASP A 536 -26.77 49.29 -41.29
C ASP A 536 -25.27 49.31 -41.65
N ASN A 537 -24.53 50.21 -41.02
CA ASN A 537 -23.06 50.10 -40.92
C ASN A 537 -22.56 50.74 -39.62
N ASN A 538 -22.33 49.92 -38.59
CA ASN A 538 -21.40 50.19 -37.49
C ASN A 538 -20.94 48.87 -36.87
N GLY A 539 -19.71 48.43 -37.17
CA GLY A 539 -19.19 47.17 -36.62
C GLY A 539 -17.81 46.66 -37.04
N LEU A 540 -16.89 47.54 -37.45
CA LEU A 540 -15.41 47.44 -37.42
C LEU A 540 -14.69 46.20 -38.00
N ASP A 541 -13.99 46.52 -39.10
CA ASP A 541 -12.94 45.78 -39.79
C ASP A 541 -11.55 45.98 -39.13
N SER A 542 -10.64 45.13 -39.58
CA SER A 542 -9.19 44.98 -39.42
C SER A 542 -8.34 46.26 -39.36
N GLU A 543 -7.11 46.07 -38.85
CA GLU A 543 -5.90 46.93 -38.78
C GLU A 543 -5.78 48.08 -39.79
N PRO A 544 -5.09 49.18 -39.44
CA PRO A 544 -3.78 49.37 -40.08
C PRO A 544 -2.72 50.14 -39.26
N GLU A 545 -1.54 50.16 -39.89
CA GLU A 545 -0.25 50.75 -39.52
C GLU A 545 -0.23 52.28 -39.35
N GLU A 546 0.91 52.73 -38.81
CA GLU A 546 1.29 54.12 -38.54
C GLU A 546 1.24 55.03 -39.78
N GLU A 547 0.69 56.23 -39.63
CA GLU A 547 1.29 57.44 -40.17
C GLU A 547 0.73 58.69 -39.47
N SER A 548 1.64 59.64 -39.25
CA SER A 548 1.50 60.91 -38.55
C SER A 548 0.80 61.97 -39.41
N GLU A 549 0.00 62.85 -38.78
CA GLU A 549 0.08 64.33 -38.87
C GLU A 549 -1.11 65.02 -38.17
N GLU A 550 -1.01 66.34 -38.05
CA GLU A 550 -1.40 67.17 -36.90
C GLU A 550 -2.81 67.79 -36.91
N GLU A 551 -3.12 68.38 -35.74
CA GLU A 551 -3.89 69.60 -35.49
C GLU A 551 -5.35 69.56 -34.94
N SER A 552 -5.40 70.03 -33.68
CA SER A 552 -6.43 70.81 -32.96
C SER A 552 -7.90 70.36 -32.95
N GLU A 553 -8.38 69.98 -31.75
CA GLU A 553 -9.65 70.48 -31.18
C GLU A 553 -9.82 70.12 -29.68
N ASP A 554 -10.14 71.15 -28.88
CA ASP A 554 -10.74 71.27 -27.54
C ASP A 554 -10.26 70.43 -26.33
N GLU A 555 -9.50 71.07 -25.42
CA GLU A 555 -9.12 70.52 -24.10
C GLU A 555 -10.32 70.22 -23.16
N ALA A 556 -11.46 70.87 -23.36
CA ALA A 556 -12.62 70.73 -22.47
C ALA A 556 -13.30 69.36 -22.59
N THR A 557 -13.40 68.80 -23.80
CA THR A 557 -14.02 67.49 -24.05
C THR A 557 -13.13 66.34 -23.58
N LYS A 558 -11.81 66.53 -23.62
CA LYS A 558 -10.80 65.57 -23.14
C LYS A 558 -10.83 65.39 -21.62
N GLN A 559 -11.10 66.47 -20.87
CA GLN A 559 -11.22 66.42 -19.41
C GLN A 559 -12.52 65.74 -18.95
N GLU A 560 -13.66 66.01 -19.61
CA GLU A 560 -14.92 65.32 -19.31
C GLU A 560 -14.86 63.83 -19.62
N ASN A 561 -14.25 63.44 -20.76
CA ASN A 561 -14.09 62.03 -21.11
C ASN A 561 -13.15 61.30 -20.16
N ARG A 562 -12.05 61.94 -19.71
CA ARG A 562 -11.17 61.36 -18.67
C ARG A 562 -11.90 61.17 -17.34
N ALA A 563 -12.68 62.15 -16.89
CA ALA A 563 -13.45 62.04 -15.65
C ALA A 563 -14.54 60.95 -15.71
N ARG A 564 -15.12 60.73 -16.91
CA ARG A 564 -16.12 59.68 -17.15
C ARG A 564 -15.50 58.29 -17.14
N VAL A 565 -14.35 58.12 -17.80
CA VAL A 565 -13.56 56.88 -17.82
C VAL A 565 -13.05 56.54 -16.41
N GLU A 566 -12.58 57.53 -15.66
CA GLU A 566 -12.08 57.32 -14.29
C GLU A 566 -13.20 56.88 -13.33
N LYS A 567 -14.41 57.45 -13.46
CA LYS A 567 -15.61 56.99 -12.73
C LYS A 567 -16.03 55.56 -13.09
N GLU A 568 -15.91 55.15 -14.35
CA GLU A 568 -16.20 53.77 -14.76
C GLU A 568 -15.14 52.79 -14.24
N LEU A 569 -13.87 53.17 -14.27
CA LEU A 569 -12.77 52.37 -13.75
C LEU A 569 -12.88 52.17 -12.23
N GLU A 570 -13.34 53.19 -11.51
CA GLU A 570 -13.58 53.13 -10.07
C GLU A 570 -14.78 52.21 -9.72
N LYS A 571 -15.85 52.23 -10.54
CA LYS A 571 -16.97 51.28 -10.42
C LYS A 571 -16.52 49.83 -10.68
N LEU A 572 -15.69 49.60 -11.69
CA LEU A 572 -15.12 48.28 -12.00
C LEU A 572 -14.19 47.78 -10.88
N ARG A 573 -13.39 48.67 -10.28
CA ARG A 573 -12.55 48.35 -9.11
C ARG A 573 -13.40 47.96 -7.90
N LYS A 574 -14.45 48.72 -7.59
CA LYS A 574 -15.40 48.39 -6.50
C LYS A 574 -16.11 47.06 -6.74
N LYS A 575 -16.50 46.76 -7.99
CA LYS A 575 -17.12 45.47 -8.37
C LYS A 575 -16.15 44.30 -8.22
N LYS A 576 -14.89 44.43 -8.69
CA LYS A 576 -13.84 43.42 -8.48
C LYS A 576 -13.52 43.20 -7.00
N GLU A 577 -13.56 44.25 -6.20
CA GLU A 577 -13.30 44.14 -4.76
C GLU A 577 -14.46 43.49 -3.99
N GLN A 578 -15.71 43.74 -4.42
CA GLN A 578 -16.90 43.00 -3.96
C GLN A 578 -16.85 41.53 -4.35
N ASP A 579 -16.48 41.20 -5.60
CA ASP A 579 -16.30 39.82 -6.06
C ASP A 579 -15.17 39.09 -5.31
N ARG A 580 -14.09 39.80 -4.98
CA ARG A 580 -12.98 39.27 -4.17
C ARG A 580 -13.41 38.99 -2.74
N LYS A 581 -14.21 39.89 -2.13
CA LYS A 581 -14.79 39.67 -0.79
C LYS A 581 -15.78 38.50 -0.80
N PHE A 582 -16.64 38.40 -1.82
CA PHE A 582 -17.58 37.29 -2.00
C PHE A 582 -16.86 35.93 -2.20
N LYS A 583 -15.78 35.90 -3.00
CA LYS A 583 -14.93 34.71 -3.15
C LYS A 583 -14.19 34.32 -1.86
N ASN A 584 -13.77 35.29 -1.06
CA ASN A 584 -13.16 35.02 0.24
C ASN A 584 -14.18 34.48 1.26
N GLU A 585 -15.42 34.95 1.24
CA GLU A 585 -16.51 34.41 2.07
C GLU A 585 -16.90 32.97 1.65
N MET A 586 -16.96 32.67 0.34
CA MET A 586 -17.15 31.28 -0.13
C MET A 586 -16.01 30.33 0.28
N LYS A 587 -14.77 30.83 0.35
CA LYS A 587 -13.60 30.02 0.73
C LYS A 587 -13.58 29.63 2.20
N VAL A 588 -14.22 30.43 3.07
CA VAL A 588 -14.37 30.12 4.51
C VAL A 588 -15.45 29.06 4.74
N LEU A 589 -16.48 29.00 3.88
CA LEU A 589 -17.53 27.98 3.92
C LEU A 589 -17.09 26.61 3.37
N SER A 590 -16.16 26.57 2.41
CA SER A 590 -15.66 25.32 1.82
C SER A 590 -14.68 24.55 2.71
N LYS A 591 -14.02 25.18 3.68
CA LYS A 591 -13.02 24.52 4.55
C LYS A 591 -13.62 23.72 5.73
N ASN A 592 -14.92 23.85 6.00
CA ASN A 592 -15.57 23.20 7.14
C ASN A 592 -16.45 21.98 6.76
N ASN A 593 -16.47 21.56 5.50
CA ASN A 593 -17.37 20.48 5.03
C ASN A 593 -16.69 19.21 4.48
N GLU A 594 -15.36 19.07 4.58
CA GLU A 594 -14.68 17.83 4.13
C GLU A 594 -14.39 16.82 5.26
N VAL A 595 -15.01 16.97 6.43
CA VAL A 595 -14.97 15.96 7.49
C VAL A 595 -16.37 15.57 7.89
N LYS A 596 -16.91 14.56 7.19
CA LYS A 596 -17.81 13.48 7.68
C LYS A 596 -18.67 12.94 6.54
N GLN A 597 -18.10 12.07 5.71
CA GLN A 597 -18.89 11.10 4.95
C GLN A 597 -18.26 9.71 5.07
N SER A 598 -18.38 9.14 6.25
CA SER A 598 -18.55 7.70 6.40
C SER A 598 -19.20 7.45 7.75
N ALA A 599 -20.32 6.74 7.72
CA ALA A 599 -21.24 6.44 8.81
C ALA A 599 -22.19 7.59 9.20
N LYS A 600 -23.46 7.48 8.78
CA LYS A 600 -24.54 7.32 9.76
C LYS A 600 -25.87 6.89 9.13
N ASN A 601 -26.45 5.94 9.85
CA ASN A 601 -27.80 5.41 9.71
C ASN A 601 -28.88 6.50 9.79
N LYS A 602 -29.97 6.22 9.07
CA LYS A 602 -31.33 6.79 9.06
C LYS A 602 -31.68 7.67 10.29
N GLU A 603 -31.68 9.00 10.11
CA GLU A 603 -32.49 9.89 10.96
C GLU A 603 -33.93 9.93 10.42
N SER A 604 -34.91 9.79 11.31
CA SER A 604 -36.33 9.74 10.92
C SER A 604 -36.87 11.12 10.54
N PHE A 605 -37.76 11.14 9.55
CA PHE A 605 -38.38 12.32 8.91
C PHE A 605 -38.88 13.39 9.90
N ARG A 606 -39.35 12.98 11.08
CA ARG A 606 -39.84 13.88 12.14
C ARG A 606 -38.74 14.76 12.76
N SER A 607 -37.48 14.33 12.74
CA SER A 607 -36.30 15.10 13.16
C SER A 607 -36.03 16.27 12.20
N GLN A 608 -36.15 16.02 10.89
CA GLN A 608 -35.93 17.03 9.85
C GLN A 608 -36.99 18.13 9.88
N VAL A 609 -38.27 17.79 10.08
CA VAL A 609 -39.35 18.77 10.13
C VAL A 609 -39.23 19.70 11.35
N LYS A 610 -38.77 19.19 12.51
CA LYS A 610 -38.51 20.04 13.69
C LYS A 610 -37.34 21.03 13.49
N LYS A 611 -36.34 20.66 12.69
CA LYS A 611 -35.22 21.57 12.35
C LYS A 611 -35.69 22.67 11.38
N LEU A 612 -36.53 22.33 10.40
CA LEU A 612 -37.13 23.31 9.47
C LEU A 612 -38.03 24.33 10.19
N ASN A 613 -38.86 23.89 11.14
CA ASN A 613 -39.72 24.80 11.90
C ASN A 613 -38.98 25.71 12.90
N LYS A 614 -37.73 25.38 13.26
CA LYS A 614 -36.86 26.27 14.06
C LYS A 614 -36.27 27.42 13.26
N VAL A 615 -36.11 27.25 11.94
CA VAL A 615 -35.61 28.29 11.03
C VAL A 615 -36.70 29.33 10.69
N ALA A 616 -37.97 28.97 10.84
CA ALA A 616 -39.11 29.83 10.50
C ALA A 616 -39.56 30.83 11.59
N LYS A 617 -38.86 30.94 12.73
CA LYS A 617 -39.12 32.00 13.71
C LYS A 617 -38.05 33.11 13.58
N PRO A 618 -38.37 34.29 13.03
CA PRO A 618 -37.42 35.39 13.01
C PRO A 618 -37.22 35.92 14.44
N ALA A 619 -35.95 36.02 14.84
CA ALA A 619 -35.55 36.70 16.05
C ALA A 619 -35.92 38.18 15.94
N THR A 620 -36.68 38.69 16.91
CA THR A 620 -37.09 40.09 17.01
C THR A 620 -35.89 40.95 17.43
N ASN A 621 -35.27 41.64 16.47
CA ASN A 621 -34.37 42.75 16.77
C ASN A 621 -35.22 44.01 17.06
N SER A 622 -35.07 44.56 18.26
CA SER A 622 -36.00 45.51 18.87
C SER A 622 -35.79 46.99 18.48
N ASP A 623 -35.32 47.29 17.26
CA ASP A 623 -34.94 48.67 16.88
C ASP A 623 -35.38 49.13 15.48
N SER A 624 -36.10 48.30 14.72
CA SER A 624 -36.83 48.75 13.53
C SER A 624 -37.99 47.81 13.22
N ARG A 625 -39.13 48.38 12.83
CA ARG A 625 -40.28 47.61 12.33
C ARG A 625 -40.35 47.78 10.81
N LEU A 626 -40.29 46.65 10.11
CA LEU A 626 -40.47 46.54 8.67
C LEU A 626 -41.80 45.85 8.40
N GLN A 627 -42.74 46.54 7.75
CA GLN A 627 -43.98 45.93 7.24
C GLN A 627 -43.88 45.81 5.72
N ARG A 628 -44.17 44.62 5.19
CA ARG A 628 -44.20 44.34 3.75
C ARG A 628 -45.62 43.99 3.32
N HIS A 629 -46.10 44.62 2.26
CA HIS A 629 -47.40 44.31 1.67
C HIS A 629 -47.25 43.35 0.48
N ALA A 630 -48.30 42.58 0.18
CA ALA A 630 -48.28 41.47 -0.77
C ALA A 630 -47.94 41.86 -2.23
N ARG A 631 -47.95 43.16 -2.57
CA ARG A 631 -47.60 43.67 -3.92
C ARG A 631 -46.19 44.27 -4.04
N GLY A 632 -45.32 44.06 -3.05
CA GLY A 632 -43.88 44.34 -3.18
C GLY A 632 -43.41 45.69 -2.61
N GLU A 633 -44.30 46.45 -1.97
CA GLU A 633 -43.92 47.67 -1.25
C GLU A 633 -43.57 47.36 0.22
N ALA A 634 -42.60 48.08 0.77
CA ALA A 634 -42.13 47.89 2.14
C ALA A 634 -41.90 49.23 2.86
N GLU A 635 -42.54 49.40 4.02
CA GLU A 635 -42.37 50.57 4.90
C GLU A 635 -41.50 50.22 6.12
N LEU A 636 -40.66 51.18 6.54
CA LEU A 636 -39.63 51.01 7.56
C LEU A 636 -39.65 52.20 8.54
N THR A 637 -39.95 51.93 9.81
CA THR A 637 -40.00 52.96 10.88
C THR A 637 -38.94 52.71 11.97
N PHE A 638 -38.22 53.76 12.38
CA PHE A 638 -37.13 53.74 13.36
C PHE A 638 -37.49 54.48 14.66
N ILE A 639 -37.05 53.96 15.81
CA ILE A 639 -37.17 54.63 17.12
C ILE A 639 -35.75 54.73 17.73
N PRO A 640 -35.21 55.94 18.00
CA PRO A 640 -33.82 56.07 18.45
C PRO A 640 -33.65 55.89 19.96
N LYS A 641 -32.57 55.22 20.39
CA LYS A 641 -32.13 55.11 21.81
C LYS A 641 -30.64 55.46 22.02
N LYS A 642 -30.32 55.99 23.20
CA LYS A 642 -29.00 56.54 23.60
C LYS A 642 -28.05 55.43 24.12
N LYS A 643 -26.76 55.50 23.77
CA LYS A 643 -25.72 54.48 24.06
C LYS A 643 -25.18 54.51 25.51
N GLU A 644 -25.01 53.34 26.13
CA GLU A 644 -24.21 53.12 27.34
C GLU A 644 -22.79 52.61 27.03
N ARG A 645 -21.82 52.91 27.90
CA ARG A 645 -20.39 52.57 27.76
C ARG A 645 -20.03 51.32 28.58
N THR A 646 -19.28 50.39 28.00
CA THR A 646 -18.80 49.16 28.66
C THR A 646 -17.31 49.23 29.03
N TYR A 647 -16.99 48.81 30.25
CA TYR A 647 -15.66 48.74 30.87
C TYR A 647 -14.95 47.39 30.55
N LYS A 648 -13.61 47.38 30.44
CA LYS A 648 -12.78 46.16 30.28
C LYS A 648 -12.01 45.87 31.59
N PRO A 649 -11.96 44.63 32.11
CA PRO A 649 -11.16 44.29 33.29
C PRO A 649 -9.70 43.92 32.91
N LYS A 650 -8.75 44.32 33.78
CA LYS A 650 -7.33 43.93 33.76
C LYS A 650 -7.10 42.69 34.66
N HIS A 651 -6.07 41.92 34.34
CA HIS A 651 -5.60 40.74 35.08
C HIS A 651 -4.25 41.10 35.71
N ASP A 652 -4.11 40.84 37.01
CA ASP A 652 -2.93 41.13 37.83
C ASP A 652 -1.97 39.92 37.88
N GLU A 653 -0.66 40.21 37.90
CA GLU A 653 0.44 39.34 38.35
C GLU A 653 1.15 40.12 39.48
N ASP A 654 1.28 39.51 40.67
CA ASP A 654 1.89 40.11 41.85
C ASP A 654 3.41 39.83 41.92
N GLU A 655 4.17 40.87 42.26
CA GLU A 655 5.60 40.87 42.64
C GLU A 655 5.78 40.78 44.16
N ASP A 656 6.93 40.22 44.56
CA ASP A 656 7.42 40.11 45.94
C ASP A 656 7.89 41.46 46.55
N ASP A 657 7.38 41.69 47.77
CA ASP A 657 8.01 42.20 48.99
C ASP A 657 8.71 43.59 49.08
N GLY A 658 8.45 44.28 50.19
CA GLY A 658 9.26 45.42 50.68
C GLY A 658 8.49 46.68 51.10
N GLY A 659 7.93 46.69 52.31
CA GLY A 659 7.17 47.83 52.85
C GLY A 659 7.98 49.04 53.36
N LYS A 660 7.31 50.21 53.45
CA LYS A 660 7.53 51.28 54.46
C LYS A 660 6.40 52.35 54.49
N SER A 661 5.75 52.42 55.65
CA SER A 661 5.27 53.58 56.45
C SER A 661 4.42 54.74 55.88
N ASP A 662 3.28 54.94 56.59
CA ASP A 662 2.67 56.20 57.07
C ASP A 662 2.09 57.23 56.07
N ARG A 663 1.00 57.98 56.33
CA ARG A 663 -0.20 58.04 57.21
C ARG A 663 -0.72 59.48 57.02
N GLY A 664 -2.02 59.74 56.83
CA GLY A 664 -2.50 61.13 56.92
C GLY A 664 -3.88 61.46 56.37
N ARG A 665 -4.88 61.46 57.26
CA ARG A 665 -6.27 61.90 57.08
C ARG A 665 -6.39 63.41 56.78
N THR A 666 -7.46 63.81 56.09
CA THR A 666 -8.31 64.98 56.46
C THR A 666 -9.76 64.81 55.96
N LYS A 667 -10.73 65.19 56.81
CA LYS A 667 -12.20 65.07 56.66
C LYS A 667 -12.80 66.15 55.74
N GLN A 668 -14.05 65.94 55.30
CA GLN A 668 -15.21 66.73 55.80
C GLN A 668 -16.54 66.01 55.55
N ARG A 669 -17.38 65.98 56.60
CA ARG A 669 -18.78 65.52 56.60
C ARG A 669 -19.69 66.74 56.44
N PHE A 670 -20.77 66.59 55.67
CA PHE A 670 -22.00 67.34 55.93
C PHE A 670 -23.11 66.33 56.27
N ASP A 671 -23.68 66.54 57.44
CA ASP A 671 -24.88 65.88 57.96
C ASP A 671 -26.02 66.88 57.91
N GLY A 672 -27.23 66.43 57.56
CA GLY A 672 -28.34 67.34 57.25
C GLY A 672 -29.70 66.66 57.06
N ARG A 673 -30.37 66.40 58.19
CA ARG A 673 -31.84 66.34 58.42
C ARG A 673 -32.59 65.02 58.12
N ARG A 674 -32.88 64.32 59.24
CA ARG A 674 -34.15 63.74 59.74
C ARG A 674 -35.28 63.46 58.72
N ILE A 675 -35.86 62.26 58.76
CA ILE A 675 -37.21 61.93 59.30
C ILE A 675 -37.64 60.48 58.98
N ALA A 676 -38.02 59.77 60.05
CA ALA A 676 -39.06 58.75 60.23
C ALA A 676 -39.12 57.40 59.49
N SER A 677 -39.19 56.37 60.36
CA SER A 677 -40.08 55.19 60.33
C SER A 677 -39.72 54.08 59.33
N ARG A 678 -39.90 52.78 59.58
CA ARG A 678 -40.60 52.04 60.64
C ARG A 678 -40.15 50.56 60.55
N ASN A 679 -40.14 49.90 61.70
CA ASN A 679 -40.05 48.45 61.97
C ASN A 679 -40.51 47.46 60.87
N LYS A 680 -39.81 46.32 60.78
CA LYS A 680 -40.27 44.97 61.19
C LYS A 680 -39.18 43.94 60.82
N PHE A 681 -38.49 43.38 61.81
CA PHE A 681 -38.77 42.13 62.56
C PHE A 681 -38.07 40.91 61.96
N ARG A 682 -37.14 40.38 62.76
CA ARG A 682 -36.51 39.06 62.67
C ARG A 682 -37.54 37.95 62.80
N GLY A 683 -37.25 36.80 62.20
CA GLY A 683 -37.88 35.53 62.57
C GLY A 683 -37.50 34.39 61.62
N MET A 684 -36.52 33.60 62.08
CA MET A 684 -35.99 32.33 61.55
C MET A 684 -35.01 32.39 60.38
#